data_AF-A0A9P4R3Q1-F1
#
_entry.id   AF-A0A9P4R3Q1-F1
#
_cell.length_a   1.000
_cell.length_b   1.000
_cell.length_c   1.000
_cell.angle_alpha   90.00
_cell.angle_beta   90.00
_cell.angle_gamma   90.00
#
_symmetry.space_group_name_H-M   'P 1'
#
loop_
_entity.id
_entity.type
_entity.pdbx_description
1 polymer ?
#
loop_
_entity_poly.entity_id
_entity_poly.type
_entity_poly.pdbx_seq_one_letter_code
_entity_poly.pdbx_strand_id
1 'polypeptide(L)'
;MKAEYDVVVIGSGYGGSVAASRMARVGKQVVILELGLERWPGEYPTNLKEAAREFHWSGAKDFENTTHGRPTGLYHVIKGDGQNVFVANGLGGTSLVNANVFLRADLRSLGLGEWPRDIREDPYSLNAYYARAESMLQPSSYPSSYPTPSKLSVFEEQAAITGQHANFYRVPQTTVFRDGLNSSGVGMNASTGSGQDMTGVNDGSKNSVLMNYIPDAWNHGAEIFCECEVRHVEKDPSGNGYIVFFVWRGAGREKLKRQFDEQLMWVRAREFVFMGAGAMGTTEILLRSKARGLSISPLVGQKISGNGDKLSFGYNTERIVNGVGRDSHPPGTLPCGPTITGVIDNRGSRASPNVLDAHVIQEGAIPEAASPLIQYLLDQCPSKSPPTKWNMLKRLIARLRTMLFGSYALGSSINTTITYLVMSHDHNEAIMTLHNDQPKLQFLGRERHTHAKYLQGVLTKMTHAIGGTFIDASPETTVHPLGGARMAYDGTGRTGAVNSTGQLFCDVGANVHEGIICVDASVVPRSLAVNPMATITALAERTCDLLIKKNGWTVDESPNGKLNLYGKPAKVAPISNDVVENSSILQQSDGQDGIRFSEVMEGSMYIGDDIIDFDITDSVARGASSTARLFITVHVPSVEKLTNVSVYAAMVTGTLSCGAISQHPLLITKGRLQFFVTDDTVSDATNIKYKLKVASTNGETFLVEGRKKIDSRMSFSILQAWKATTNLYMTIQRPDGSIIGRGILRISLSNFINELRTIEPDEDNAPSQKLYAPARFVYFFATNVLKYIFSPIRALDYPNDSRTGFLRKPMPRITTITAQDGVVTTMKIWDPLPDTPKHIMPILLIPGASVDDQIFSCPTIHTNTIDYFTTLGYRCYVSIPRFGINEVAKQGWTCYDARWDIKAAMEYVREQENGRKFYAIVHCLGSISTSIALLTGVVNAEWMAGMTSSQVFCDLRFSKDNVLKAKTPTLANLYRSIAGPWLDLHSSPSSPQPQFLLDQLLRFYPVGPTREICNSTVCHRDSLVFGRCFTHANLNHATHAHLASYFSGIHMNFLTHLMTMGARAPHHVRSNLNPRPNSPPPPISSDTSFADLVTPPNIQRLAGLKIQFVSGGASAVYDPLSTATTYGELRDRFGSEGYERVVLEGYGHLDTWMGRESVGDVFPRVRGWVERCEKGGEEGSVGIMEGKEGKGWFGGWGNR
;
A
#
# COMPACT_ATOMS: atom_id res chain seq x y z
N MET A 1 7.80 -2.36 -11.93
CA MET A 1 9.10 -3.06 -11.81
C MET A 1 8.85 -4.53 -11.52
N LYS A 2 9.61 -5.44 -12.16
CA LYS A 2 9.63 -6.87 -11.84
C LYS A 2 10.46 -7.12 -10.57
N ALA A 3 10.28 -8.26 -9.93
CA ALA A 3 11.10 -8.65 -8.77
C ALA A 3 12.52 -9.09 -9.16
N GLU A 4 12.73 -9.48 -10.43
CA GLU A 4 14.01 -9.98 -10.94
C GLU A 4 14.27 -9.54 -12.38
N TYR A 5 15.55 -9.36 -12.70
CA TYR A 5 16.11 -9.05 -14.02
C TYR A 5 17.42 -9.82 -14.21
N ASP A 6 17.88 -9.99 -15.46
CA ASP A 6 19.22 -10.54 -15.71
C ASP A 6 20.30 -9.57 -15.23
N VAL A 7 20.07 -8.28 -15.52
CA VAL A 7 21.01 -7.20 -15.26
C VAL A 7 20.31 -6.04 -14.55
N VAL A 8 20.89 -5.60 -13.44
CA VAL A 8 20.51 -4.36 -12.74
C VAL A 8 21.64 -3.35 -12.92
N VAL A 9 21.33 -2.18 -13.45
CA VAL A 9 22.25 -1.05 -13.60
C VAL A 9 21.89 0.01 -12.58
N ILE A 10 22.84 0.35 -11.71
CA ILE A 10 22.66 1.35 -10.66
C ILE A 10 23.25 2.67 -11.15
N GLY A 11 22.42 3.67 -11.35
CA GLY A 11 22.80 4.98 -11.90
C GLY A 11 22.84 5.01 -13.43
N SER A 12 22.49 6.17 -13.98
CA SER A 12 22.29 6.36 -15.43
C SER A 12 23.31 7.30 -16.09
N GLY A 13 24.47 7.51 -15.47
CA GLY A 13 25.56 8.30 -16.05
C GLY A 13 26.28 7.59 -17.22
N TYR A 14 27.45 8.10 -17.63
CA TYR A 14 28.23 7.53 -18.74
C TYR A 14 28.45 6.01 -18.63
N GLY A 15 28.97 5.54 -17.49
CA GLY A 15 29.24 4.12 -17.29
C GLY A 15 27.98 3.24 -17.30
N GLY A 16 26.97 3.65 -16.53
CA GLY A 16 25.71 2.90 -16.41
C GLY A 16 24.92 2.85 -17.73
N SER A 17 24.82 3.97 -18.45
CA SER A 17 24.11 4.02 -19.74
C SER A 17 24.77 3.15 -20.82
N VAL A 18 26.11 3.14 -20.90
CA VAL A 18 26.86 2.22 -21.79
C VAL A 18 26.54 0.77 -21.42
N ALA A 19 26.65 0.41 -20.14
CA ALA A 19 26.34 -0.94 -19.69
C ALA A 19 24.90 -1.36 -20.03
N ALA A 20 23.93 -0.48 -19.79
CA ALA A 20 22.53 -0.74 -20.10
C ALA A 20 22.31 -0.96 -21.61
N SER A 21 22.86 -0.09 -22.46
CA SER A 21 22.76 -0.20 -23.93
C SER A 21 23.37 -1.51 -24.44
N ARG A 22 24.60 -1.82 -24.02
CA ARG A 22 25.31 -3.03 -24.48
C ARG A 22 24.63 -4.31 -23.97
N MET A 23 24.17 -4.34 -22.72
CA MET A 23 23.46 -5.50 -22.17
C MET A 23 22.07 -5.70 -22.80
N ALA A 24 21.35 -4.62 -23.12
CA ALA A 24 20.08 -4.70 -23.84
C ALA A 24 20.28 -5.18 -25.29
N ARG A 25 21.35 -4.73 -25.98
CA ARG A 25 21.68 -5.16 -27.35
C ARG A 25 22.09 -6.63 -27.46
N VAL A 26 22.59 -7.26 -26.40
CA VAL A 26 22.79 -8.73 -26.35
C VAL A 26 21.52 -9.50 -25.93
N GLY A 27 20.40 -8.80 -25.69
CA GLY A 27 19.11 -9.41 -25.40
C GLY A 27 18.83 -9.73 -23.93
N LYS A 28 19.61 -9.18 -22.98
CA LYS A 28 19.35 -9.35 -21.54
C LYS A 28 18.16 -8.51 -21.08
N GLN A 29 17.46 -8.99 -20.05
CA GLN A 29 16.49 -8.16 -19.33
C GLN A 29 17.23 -7.19 -18.42
N VAL A 30 17.20 -5.91 -18.77
CA VAL A 30 17.93 -4.85 -18.07
C VAL A 30 16.95 -3.94 -17.34
N VAL A 31 17.30 -3.56 -16.10
CA VAL A 31 16.67 -2.46 -15.38
C VAL A 31 17.69 -1.41 -14.97
N ILE A 32 17.35 -0.13 -15.17
CA ILE A 32 18.14 1.01 -14.69
C ILE A 32 17.43 1.61 -13.48
N LEU A 33 18.16 1.75 -12.36
CA LEU A 33 17.71 2.44 -11.16
C LEU A 33 18.45 3.78 -11.04
N GLU A 34 17.72 4.89 -11.18
CA GLU A 34 18.26 6.24 -11.10
C GLU A 34 17.70 6.99 -9.89
N LEU A 35 18.56 7.67 -9.12
CA LEU A 35 18.15 8.47 -7.96
C LEU A 35 17.41 9.75 -8.36
N GLY A 36 17.87 10.44 -9.41
CA GLY A 36 17.25 11.69 -9.84
C GLY A 36 15.99 11.49 -10.68
N LEU A 37 15.45 12.63 -11.13
CA LEU A 37 14.28 12.71 -12.00
C LEU A 37 14.67 12.60 -13.49
N GLU A 38 13.70 12.23 -14.33
CA GLU A 38 13.79 12.47 -15.77
C GLU A 38 13.56 13.96 -16.05
N ARG A 39 14.43 14.58 -16.86
CA ARG A 39 14.33 16.00 -17.25
C ARG A 39 14.68 16.17 -18.72
N TRP A 40 13.71 16.63 -19.51
CA TRP A 40 13.89 16.87 -20.93
C TRP A 40 14.39 18.31 -21.20
N PRO A 41 15.06 18.55 -22.35
CA PRO A 41 15.32 19.90 -22.82
C PRO A 41 14.02 20.72 -22.84
N GLY A 42 14.04 21.87 -22.17
CA GLY A 42 12.87 22.71 -21.89
C GLY A 42 12.49 22.75 -20.39
N GLU A 43 12.94 21.78 -19.60
CA GLU A 43 12.61 21.63 -18.19
C GLU A 43 13.77 22.02 -17.24
N TYR A 44 14.93 22.40 -17.78
CA TYR A 44 16.10 22.77 -16.98
C TYR A 44 15.93 24.18 -16.37
N PRO A 45 16.36 24.39 -15.11
CA PRO A 45 16.27 25.70 -14.45
C PRO A 45 16.99 26.80 -15.22
N THR A 46 16.29 27.92 -15.49
CA THR A 46 16.86 29.05 -16.23
C THR A 46 17.31 30.20 -15.32
N ASN A 47 16.75 30.28 -14.11
CA ASN A 47 17.01 31.34 -13.15
C ASN A 47 17.36 30.80 -11.75
N LEU A 48 17.90 31.68 -10.90
CA LEU A 48 18.38 31.33 -9.56
C LEU A 48 17.30 30.70 -8.67
N LYS A 49 16.04 31.15 -8.77
CA LYS A 49 14.95 30.65 -7.92
C LYS A 49 14.58 29.21 -8.25
N GLU A 50 14.54 28.87 -9.54
CA GLU A 50 14.34 27.51 -10.00
C GLU A 50 15.55 26.63 -9.62
N ALA A 51 16.77 27.08 -9.90
CA ALA A 51 17.98 26.32 -9.61
C ALA A 51 18.15 26.04 -8.10
N ALA A 52 17.79 26.99 -7.24
CA ALA A 52 17.86 26.84 -5.78
C ALA A 52 16.94 25.74 -5.23
N ARG A 53 15.82 25.41 -5.93
CA ARG A 53 14.92 24.32 -5.52
C ARG A 53 15.49 22.93 -5.83
N GLU A 54 16.38 22.87 -6.81
CA GLU A 54 17.04 21.66 -7.28
C GLU A 54 18.37 21.38 -6.58
N PHE A 55 18.80 22.28 -5.69
CA PHE A 55 20.08 22.19 -5.01
C PHE A 55 19.96 21.39 -3.71
N HIS A 56 20.84 20.41 -3.52
CA HIS A 56 20.99 19.71 -2.26
C HIS A 56 22.45 19.50 -1.88
N TRP A 57 22.65 19.34 -0.58
CA TRP A 57 23.96 19.29 0.07
C TRP A 57 23.99 18.04 0.93
N SER A 58 25.11 17.33 0.95
CA SER A 58 25.36 16.25 1.90
C SER A 58 26.79 16.29 2.43
N GLY A 59 27.05 15.55 3.50
CA GLY A 59 28.37 15.43 4.12
C GLY A 59 28.33 15.63 5.63
N ALA A 60 29.38 15.16 6.30
CA ALA A 60 29.59 15.32 7.73
C ALA A 60 30.84 16.17 7.99
N LYS A 61 30.67 17.30 8.68
CA LYS A 61 31.78 18.18 9.10
C LYS A 61 31.72 18.34 10.63
N ASP A 62 32.86 18.11 11.30
CA ASP A 62 33.00 18.31 12.76
C ASP A 62 31.88 17.66 13.61
N PHE A 63 31.45 16.44 13.24
CA PHE A 63 30.37 15.66 13.87
C PHE A 63 28.93 16.17 13.64
N GLU A 64 28.73 17.28 12.91
CA GLU A 64 27.42 17.74 12.47
C GLU A 64 27.08 17.23 11.06
N ASN A 65 25.87 16.68 10.93
CA ASN A 65 25.32 16.26 9.65
C ASN A 65 24.80 17.46 8.87
N THR A 66 25.27 17.64 7.64
CA THR A 66 24.91 18.81 6.79
C THR A 66 24.06 18.42 5.58
N THR A 67 23.09 17.52 5.78
CA THR A 67 22.16 17.11 4.71
C THR A 67 20.99 18.08 4.62
N HIS A 68 20.90 18.81 3.51
CA HIS A 68 19.85 19.79 3.25
C HIS A 68 19.40 19.71 1.79
N GLY A 69 18.13 20.07 1.51
CA GLY A 69 17.56 19.98 0.16
C GLY A 69 16.93 18.62 -0.14
N ARG A 70 16.47 18.43 -1.37
CA ARG A 70 15.84 17.18 -1.83
C ARG A 70 16.91 16.27 -2.46
N PRO A 71 17.10 15.01 -2.02
CA PRO A 71 18.08 14.11 -2.63
C PRO A 71 17.88 13.86 -4.14
N THR A 72 16.64 13.98 -4.62
CA THR A 72 16.26 13.86 -6.03
C THR A 72 16.50 15.13 -6.85
N GLY A 73 16.97 16.22 -6.23
CA GLY A 73 17.29 17.47 -6.89
C GLY A 73 18.46 17.34 -7.86
N LEU A 74 18.43 18.13 -8.94
CA LEU A 74 19.41 18.02 -10.03
C LEU A 74 20.86 18.29 -9.59
N TYR A 75 21.10 19.21 -8.65
CA TYR A 75 22.44 19.70 -8.31
C TYR A 75 22.86 19.24 -6.91
N HIS A 76 23.90 18.42 -6.83
CA HIS A 76 24.38 17.86 -5.57
C HIS A 76 25.79 18.36 -5.23
N VAL A 77 25.92 19.05 -4.09
CA VAL A 77 27.23 19.33 -3.48
C VAL A 77 27.50 18.42 -2.30
N ILE A 78 28.56 17.62 -2.39
CA ILE A 78 29.09 16.84 -1.28
C ILE A 78 30.19 17.65 -0.61
N LYS A 79 29.95 18.05 0.63
CA LYS A 79 30.91 18.81 1.44
C LYS A 79 31.98 17.88 1.97
N GLY A 80 33.22 18.12 1.55
CA GLY A 80 34.40 17.41 2.03
C GLY A 80 35.23 18.27 2.96
N ASP A 81 36.12 17.62 3.71
CA ASP A 81 37.25 18.28 4.34
C ASP A 81 38.34 18.52 3.29
N GLY A 82 38.76 19.77 3.12
CA GLY A 82 39.67 20.21 2.05
C GLY A 82 38.97 20.66 0.77
N GLN A 83 38.29 19.76 0.06
CA GLN A 83 37.67 20.02 -1.24
C GLN A 83 36.21 19.52 -1.28
N ASN A 84 35.32 20.28 -1.93
CA ASN A 84 33.94 19.87 -2.20
C ASN A 84 33.84 19.11 -3.52
N VAL A 85 32.82 18.27 -3.66
CA VAL A 85 32.51 17.59 -4.93
C VAL A 85 31.15 18.04 -5.43
N PHE A 86 31.05 18.40 -6.70
CA PHE A 86 29.79 18.70 -7.37
C PHE A 86 29.43 17.58 -8.35
N VAL A 87 28.25 17.01 -8.18
CA VAL A 87 27.66 16.00 -9.08
C VAL A 87 26.21 16.37 -9.41
N ALA A 88 25.58 15.61 -10.30
CA ALA A 88 24.20 15.81 -10.66
C ALA A 88 23.42 14.50 -10.62
N ASN A 89 22.16 14.62 -10.20
CA ASN A 89 21.22 13.50 -10.09
C ASN A 89 20.12 13.69 -11.11
N GLY A 90 19.91 12.70 -11.97
CA GLY A 90 18.91 12.75 -13.03
C GLY A 90 19.14 11.65 -14.04
N LEU A 91 18.13 11.34 -14.85
CA LEU A 91 18.27 10.35 -15.92
C LEU A 91 19.29 10.84 -16.96
N GLY A 92 20.51 10.30 -16.89
CA GLY A 92 21.68 10.74 -17.65
C GLY A 92 22.85 11.24 -16.80
N GLY A 93 22.67 11.36 -15.48
CA GLY A 93 23.68 11.79 -14.51
C GLY A 93 24.32 13.15 -14.85
N THR A 94 25.64 13.27 -14.62
CA THR A 94 26.37 14.51 -14.89
C THR A 94 26.48 14.89 -16.36
N SER A 95 26.10 14.01 -17.30
CA SER A 95 26.03 14.39 -18.72
C SER A 95 24.99 15.49 -18.98
N LEU A 96 23.99 15.61 -18.11
CA LEU A 96 22.96 16.65 -18.21
C LEU A 96 23.56 18.05 -17.98
N VAL A 97 24.56 18.17 -17.11
CA VAL A 97 25.10 19.46 -16.62
C VAL A 97 26.61 19.64 -16.82
N ASN A 98 27.31 18.76 -17.52
CA ASN A 98 28.73 18.96 -17.81
C ASN A 98 28.94 20.00 -18.93
N ALA A 99 30.19 20.42 -19.16
CA ALA A 99 30.53 21.40 -20.21
C ALA A 99 30.79 20.77 -21.60
N ASN A 100 30.27 19.57 -21.88
CA ASN A 100 30.37 18.87 -23.18
C ASN A 100 31.77 18.50 -23.70
N VAL A 101 32.86 18.80 -22.99
CA VAL A 101 34.22 18.57 -23.49
C VAL A 101 34.56 17.08 -23.61
N PHE A 102 34.93 16.66 -24.83
CA PHE A 102 35.37 15.30 -25.13
C PHE A 102 36.86 15.26 -25.47
N LEU A 103 37.71 14.91 -24.49
CA LEU A 103 39.15 14.78 -24.70
C LEU A 103 39.63 13.41 -24.22
N ARG A 104 40.42 12.72 -25.07
CA ARG A 104 41.07 11.45 -24.69
C ARG A 104 42.14 11.70 -23.63
N ALA A 105 42.41 10.69 -22.79
CA ALA A 105 43.52 10.73 -21.84
C ALA A 105 44.87 10.77 -22.58
N ASP A 106 45.88 11.42 -21.99
CA ASP A 106 47.26 11.31 -22.51
C ASP A 106 47.73 9.86 -22.35
N LEU A 107 48.31 9.30 -23.41
CA LEU A 107 48.85 7.93 -23.40
C LEU A 107 49.93 7.77 -22.33
N ARG A 108 50.69 8.84 -22.02
CA ARG A 108 51.67 8.82 -20.93
C ARG A 108 50.99 8.69 -19.56
N SER A 109 49.82 9.31 -19.37
CA SER A 109 49.04 9.20 -18.14
C SER A 109 48.45 7.79 -17.96
N LEU A 110 48.07 7.14 -19.06
CA LEU A 110 47.66 5.72 -19.08
C LEU A 110 48.84 4.76 -18.82
N GLY A 111 50.06 5.16 -19.19
CA GLY A 111 51.30 4.44 -18.92
C GLY A 111 51.83 4.54 -17.48
N LEU A 112 51.13 5.24 -16.59
CA LEU A 112 51.54 5.39 -15.19
C LEU A 112 51.30 4.12 -14.36
N GLY A 113 52.13 3.93 -13.33
CA GLY A 113 52.24 2.71 -12.53
C GLY A 113 50.93 2.21 -11.90
N GLU A 114 49.98 3.11 -11.66
CA GLU A 114 48.70 2.81 -11.02
C GLU A 114 47.66 2.18 -11.96
N TRP A 115 47.88 2.24 -13.28
CA TRP A 115 47.01 1.56 -14.24
C TRP A 115 47.29 0.05 -14.28
N PRO A 116 46.25 -0.78 -14.52
CA PRO A 116 46.40 -2.21 -14.82
C PRO A 116 47.42 -2.48 -15.92
N ARG A 117 48.14 -3.61 -15.83
CA ARG A 117 49.19 -3.97 -16.80
C ARG A 117 48.71 -3.95 -18.25
N ASP A 118 47.53 -4.47 -18.52
CA ASP A 118 46.92 -4.54 -19.85
C ASP A 118 46.63 -3.15 -20.47
N ILE A 119 46.47 -2.10 -19.66
CA ILE A 119 46.33 -0.72 -20.12
C ILE A 119 47.68 0.01 -20.09
N ARG A 120 48.50 -0.24 -19.07
CA ARG A 120 49.75 0.48 -18.84
C ARG A 120 50.85 0.08 -19.83
N GLU A 121 50.92 -1.20 -20.18
CA GLU A 121 51.90 -1.74 -21.13
C GLU A 121 51.47 -1.50 -22.58
N ASP A 122 50.15 -1.40 -22.85
CA ASP A 122 49.59 -0.97 -24.13
C ASP A 122 48.47 0.07 -23.96
N PRO A 123 48.81 1.36 -23.78
CA PRO A 123 47.83 2.44 -23.73
C PRO A 123 46.98 2.59 -24.99
N TYR A 124 47.47 2.10 -26.15
CA TYR A 124 46.75 2.19 -27.42
C TYR A 124 45.57 1.21 -27.49
N SER A 125 45.53 0.19 -26.62
CA SER A 125 44.41 -0.75 -26.50
C SER A 125 43.05 -0.06 -26.26
N LEU A 126 43.04 1.14 -25.67
CA LEU A 126 41.81 1.92 -25.45
C LEU A 126 41.29 2.66 -26.70
N ASN A 127 42.07 2.78 -27.78
CA ASN A 127 41.69 3.58 -28.96
C ASN A 127 40.42 3.08 -29.65
N ALA A 128 40.23 1.77 -29.73
CA ALA A 128 39.01 1.20 -30.32
C ALA A 128 37.76 1.59 -29.51
N TYR A 129 37.89 1.65 -28.19
CA TYR A 129 36.78 2.00 -27.30
C TYR A 129 36.54 3.52 -27.25
N TYR A 130 37.59 4.34 -27.35
CA TYR A 130 37.43 5.77 -27.61
C TYR A 130 36.70 6.03 -28.92
N ALA A 131 37.02 5.29 -29.99
CA ALA A 131 36.33 5.42 -31.28
C ALA A 131 34.85 5.03 -31.19
N ARG A 132 34.49 3.97 -30.44
CA ARG A 132 33.08 3.63 -30.16
C ARG A 132 32.36 4.76 -29.40
N ALA A 133 33.02 5.30 -28.36
CA ALA A 133 32.48 6.43 -27.61
C ALA A 133 32.28 7.68 -28.49
N GLU A 134 33.24 8.00 -29.36
CA GLU A 134 33.14 9.10 -30.33
C GLU A 134 32.01 8.88 -31.33
N SER A 135 31.81 7.65 -31.80
CA SER A 135 30.71 7.31 -32.70
C SER A 135 29.35 7.61 -32.08
N MET A 136 29.15 7.31 -30.79
CA MET A 136 27.88 7.55 -30.10
C MET A 136 27.69 9.01 -29.68
N LEU A 137 28.74 9.61 -29.10
CA LEU A 137 28.69 10.96 -28.52
C LEU A 137 28.92 12.07 -29.55
N GLN A 138 29.42 11.74 -30.74
CA GLN A 138 29.61 12.63 -31.89
C GLN A 138 30.29 13.97 -31.55
N PRO A 139 31.47 13.96 -30.91
CA PRO A 139 32.13 15.21 -30.52
C PRO A 139 32.57 16.02 -31.75
N SER A 140 32.38 17.33 -31.71
CA SER A 140 32.78 18.27 -32.76
C SER A 140 33.32 19.56 -32.16
N SER A 141 34.30 20.20 -32.81
CA SER A 141 34.79 21.51 -32.38
C SER A 141 33.81 22.62 -32.75
N TYR A 142 33.83 23.73 -31.99
CA TYR A 142 33.00 24.89 -32.31
C TYR A 142 33.28 25.41 -33.73
N PRO A 143 32.29 25.40 -34.64
CA PRO A 143 32.54 25.60 -36.06
C PRO A 143 32.91 27.05 -36.38
N SER A 144 33.67 27.26 -37.45
CA SER A 144 34.00 28.60 -37.96
C SER A 144 32.81 29.30 -38.60
N SER A 145 31.73 28.57 -38.94
CA SER A 145 30.47 29.13 -39.43
C SER A 145 29.68 29.88 -38.36
N TYR A 146 29.95 29.61 -37.07
CA TYR A 146 29.37 30.35 -35.96
C TYR A 146 30.21 31.58 -35.63
N PRO A 147 29.60 32.68 -35.15
CA PRO A 147 30.34 33.83 -34.63
C PRO A 147 31.32 33.40 -33.53
N THR A 148 32.58 33.83 -33.63
CA THR A 148 33.59 33.56 -32.61
C THR A 148 33.21 34.27 -31.31
N PRO A 149 32.98 33.56 -30.18
CA PRO A 149 32.62 34.19 -28.92
C PRO A 149 33.77 35.04 -28.37
N SER A 150 33.46 36.19 -27.76
CA SER A 150 34.48 37.08 -27.18
C SER A 150 35.37 36.39 -26.16
N LYS A 151 34.82 35.47 -25.35
CA LYS A 151 35.58 34.68 -24.37
C LYS A 151 36.68 33.83 -25.01
N LEU A 152 36.39 33.25 -26.18
CA LEU A 152 37.35 32.46 -26.95
C LEU A 152 38.45 33.35 -27.52
N SER A 153 38.09 34.48 -28.12
CA SER A 153 39.07 35.43 -28.69
C SER A 153 40.02 36.01 -27.63
N VAL A 154 39.49 36.35 -26.45
CA VAL A 154 40.31 36.83 -25.33
C VAL A 154 41.23 35.72 -24.82
N PHE A 155 40.74 34.48 -24.74
CA PHE A 155 41.55 33.34 -24.30
C PHE A 155 42.68 33.00 -25.28
N GLU A 156 42.42 33.09 -26.59
CA GLU A 156 43.43 32.97 -27.65
C GLU A 156 44.48 34.08 -27.56
N GLU A 157 44.06 35.34 -27.33
CA GLU A 157 44.97 36.47 -27.08
C GLU A 157 45.87 36.19 -25.87
N GLN A 158 45.31 35.66 -24.77
CA GLN A 158 46.09 35.29 -23.58
C GLN A 158 47.09 34.16 -23.87
N ALA A 159 46.69 33.15 -24.64
CA ALA A 159 47.58 32.09 -25.07
C ALA A 159 48.75 32.65 -25.90
N ALA A 160 48.48 33.61 -26.80
CA ALA A 160 49.50 34.29 -27.59
C ALA A 160 50.49 35.09 -26.73
N ILE A 161 49.98 35.98 -25.87
CA ILE A 161 50.80 36.88 -25.04
C ILE A 161 51.66 36.08 -24.04
N THR A 162 51.16 34.94 -23.56
CA THR A 162 51.89 34.08 -22.61
C THR A 162 52.75 33.01 -23.27
N GLY A 163 52.86 33.00 -24.61
CA GLY A 163 53.71 32.05 -25.34
C GLY A 163 53.17 30.61 -25.40
N GLN A 164 51.87 30.42 -25.17
CA GLN A 164 51.18 29.13 -25.13
C GLN A 164 50.30 28.86 -26.37
N HIS A 165 50.32 29.74 -27.38
CA HIS A 165 49.48 29.61 -28.58
C HIS A 165 49.65 28.28 -29.32
N ALA A 166 50.85 27.68 -29.32
CA ALA A 166 51.09 26.38 -29.96
C ALA A 166 50.26 25.23 -29.35
N ASN A 167 49.79 25.41 -28.12
CA ASN A 167 48.99 24.42 -27.39
C ASN A 167 47.50 24.80 -27.34
N PHE A 168 47.12 25.91 -27.97
CA PHE A 168 45.74 26.40 -28.00
C PHE A 168 44.97 25.83 -29.20
N TYR A 169 43.75 25.34 -28.96
CA TYR A 169 42.81 24.95 -30.02
C TYR A 169 41.35 24.99 -29.55
N ARG A 170 40.41 24.98 -30.52
CA ARG A 170 38.98 24.83 -30.25
C ARG A 170 38.67 23.39 -29.85
N VAL A 171 38.20 23.21 -28.62
CA VAL A 171 38.06 21.88 -28.02
C VAL A 171 36.91 21.09 -28.68
N PRO A 172 37.07 19.79 -28.97
CA PRO A 172 35.97 18.93 -29.36
C PRO A 172 34.95 18.78 -28.22
N GLN A 173 33.67 18.93 -28.55
CA GLN A 173 32.56 18.92 -27.60
C GLN A 173 31.35 18.14 -28.14
N THR A 174 30.57 17.52 -27.24
CA THR A 174 29.33 16.78 -27.55
C THR A 174 28.12 17.70 -27.77
N THR A 175 28.37 18.87 -28.34
CA THR A 175 27.36 19.87 -28.71
C THR A 175 27.09 19.76 -30.22
N VAL A 176 25.82 19.73 -30.59
CA VAL A 176 25.38 19.66 -31.98
C VAL A 176 25.17 21.07 -32.53
N PHE A 177 25.78 21.37 -33.69
CA PHE A 177 25.70 22.69 -34.35
C PHE A 177 24.86 22.68 -35.64
N ARG A 178 24.15 21.59 -35.90
CA ARG A 178 23.25 21.42 -37.05
C ARG A 178 22.09 20.52 -36.68
N ASP A 179 20.90 20.84 -37.16
CA ASP A 179 19.74 19.96 -36.96
C ASP A 179 19.97 18.61 -37.63
N GLY A 180 19.55 17.52 -36.99
CA GLY A 180 19.70 16.18 -37.56
C GLY A 180 19.49 15.05 -36.56
N LEU A 181 19.69 13.82 -37.04
CA LEU A 181 19.69 12.64 -36.17
C LEU A 181 21.10 12.38 -35.62
N ASN A 182 21.18 12.05 -34.34
CA ASN A 182 22.41 11.49 -33.77
C ASN A 182 22.54 9.99 -34.08
N SER A 183 23.67 9.39 -33.67
CA SER A 183 23.98 7.98 -33.94
C SER A 183 22.99 6.97 -33.32
N SER A 184 22.28 7.35 -32.26
CA SER A 184 21.25 6.51 -31.63
C SER A 184 19.88 6.64 -32.31
N GLY A 185 19.70 7.58 -33.24
CA GLY A 185 18.42 7.81 -33.91
C GLY A 185 17.56 8.92 -33.30
N VAL A 186 18.09 9.71 -32.36
CA VAL A 186 17.38 10.80 -31.69
C VAL A 186 17.56 12.10 -32.48
N GLY A 187 16.47 12.86 -32.64
CA GLY A 187 16.50 14.18 -33.26
C GLY A 187 17.16 15.23 -32.35
N MET A 188 18.15 15.93 -32.88
CA MET A 188 18.93 16.97 -32.22
C MET A 188 18.76 18.31 -32.94
N ASN A 189 18.81 19.40 -32.18
CA ASN A 189 18.77 20.76 -32.72
C ASN A 189 20.16 21.41 -32.71
N ALA A 190 20.38 22.38 -33.58
CA ALA A 190 21.57 23.20 -33.58
C ALA A 190 21.64 24.09 -32.33
N SER A 191 22.83 24.17 -31.73
CA SER A 191 23.07 24.98 -30.55
C SER A 191 22.81 26.46 -30.80
N THR A 192 22.18 27.10 -29.81
CA THR A 192 21.97 28.55 -29.74
C THR A 192 23.18 29.30 -29.16
N GLY A 193 24.18 28.58 -28.64
CA GLY A 193 25.33 29.18 -27.98
C GLY A 193 24.96 29.90 -26.67
N SER A 194 24.04 29.32 -25.89
CA SER A 194 23.49 29.91 -24.66
C SER A 194 24.46 29.97 -23.48
N GLY A 195 25.49 29.12 -23.44
CA GLY A 195 26.47 29.05 -22.34
C GLY A 195 25.90 28.53 -21.01
N GLN A 196 24.73 27.90 -21.04
CA GLN A 196 24.00 27.36 -19.89
C GLN A 196 24.35 25.88 -19.59
N ASP A 197 25.41 25.32 -20.20
CA ASP A 197 25.67 23.89 -20.19
C ASP A 197 25.78 23.30 -18.77
N MET A 198 26.23 24.10 -17.80
CA MET A 198 26.39 23.73 -16.39
C MET A 198 25.10 23.72 -15.55
N THR A 199 24.00 24.25 -16.08
CA THR A 199 22.65 24.19 -15.47
C THR A 199 21.69 23.30 -16.29
N GLY A 200 22.18 22.69 -17.36
CA GLY A 200 21.37 22.00 -18.36
C GLY A 200 20.95 22.94 -19.49
N VAL A 201 20.87 22.39 -20.70
CA VAL A 201 20.61 23.15 -21.93
C VAL A 201 19.21 22.84 -22.45
N ASN A 202 18.40 23.88 -22.64
CA ASN A 202 17.00 23.74 -23.06
C ASN A 202 16.79 23.73 -24.59
N ASP A 203 17.80 24.06 -25.40
CA ASP A 203 17.67 24.14 -26.86
C ASP A 203 17.71 22.78 -27.59
N GLY A 204 18.04 21.69 -26.88
CA GLY A 204 18.13 20.34 -27.43
C GLY A 204 19.41 20.05 -28.22
N SER A 205 20.46 20.87 -28.08
CA SER A 205 21.73 20.69 -28.80
C SER A 205 22.75 19.81 -28.10
N LYS A 206 22.53 19.48 -26.83
CA LYS A 206 23.46 18.71 -26.01
C LYS A 206 23.27 17.21 -26.24
N ASN A 207 24.24 16.54 -26.87
CA ASN A 207 24.22 15.08 -27.08
C ASN A 207 24.65 14.32 -25.81
N SER A 208 23.89 14.53 -24.72
CA SER A 208 24.07 13.86 -23.42
C SER A 208 23.69 12.37 -23.50
N VAL A 209 24.00 11.58 -22.47
CA VAL A 209 23.65 10.15 -22.50
C VAL A 209 22.14 9.88 -22.41
N LEU A 210 21.36 10.87 -21.94
CA LEU A 210 19.90 10.91 -22.05
C LEU A 210 19.43 10.93 -23.52
N MET A 211 20.24 11.45 -24.43
CA MET A 211 19.90 11.58 -25.85
C MET A 211 20.54 10.48 -26.72
N ASN A 212 21.41 9.62 -26.19
CA ASN A 212 22.06 8.55 -26.96
C ASN A 212 21.97 7.14 -26.34
N TYR A 213 22.83 6.77 -25.38
CA TYR A 213 22.90 5.42 -24.83
C TYR A 213 21.63 5.00 -24.08
N ILE A 214 20.95 5.92 -23.38
CA ILE A 214 19.71 5.61 -22.66
C ILE A 214 18.55 5.31 -23.63
N PRO A 215 18.25 6.15 -24.64
CA PRO A 215 17.28 5.84 -25.67
C PRO A 215 17.58 4.54 -26.41
N ASP A 216 18.87 4.25 -26.65
CA ASP A 216 19.30 3.00 -27.25
C ASP A 216 18.95 1.79 -26.37
N ALA A 217 19.31 1.84 -25.08
CA ALA A 217 18.96 0.79 -24.11
C ALA A 217 17.45 0.57 -24.03
N TRP A 218 16.67 1.65 -23.92
CA TRP A 218 15.21 1.62 -23.88
C TRP A 218 14.62 0.99 -25.14
N ASN A 219 15.09 1.40 -26.33
CA ASN A 219 14.61 0.87 -27.60
C ASN A 219 14.85 -0.65 -27.74
N HIS A 220 15.90 -1.14 -27.08
CA HIS A 220 16.25 -2.56 -27.01
C HIS A 220 15.64 -3.31 -25.81
N GLY A 221 14.74 -2.68 -25.03
CA GLY A 221 13.92 -3.34 -24.01
C GLY A 221 14.36 -3.14 -22.57
N ALA A 222 15.31 -2.24 -22.29
CA ALA A 222 15.65 -1.87 -20.91
C ALA A 222 14.50 -1.11 -20.24
N GLU A 223 14.19 -1.46 -18.99
CA GLU A 223 13.24 -0.74 -18.15
C GLU A 223 13.96 0.31 -17.29
N ILE A 224 13.37 1.49 -17.11
CA ILE A 224 14.01 2.61 -16.41
C ILE A 224 13.10 3.05 -15.26
N PHE A 225 13.67 3.16 -14.06
CA PHE A 225 12.96 3.66 -12.89
C PHE A 225 13.76 4.79 -12.23
N CYS A 226 13.20 5.99 -12.27
CA CYS A 226 13.72 7.18 -11.61
C CYS A 226 13.32 7.24 -10.14
N GLU A 227 13.91 8.18 -9.40
CA GLU A 227 13.70 8.36 -7.95
C GLU A 227 14.00 7.11 -7.10
N CYS A 228 14.80 6.18 -7.62
CA CYS A 228 15.20 4.94 -6.97
C CYS A 228 16.61 5.10 -6.39
N GLU A 229 16.70 5.36 -5.09
CA GLU A 229 17.97 5.47 -4.39
C GLU A 229 18.45 4.10 -3.94
N VAL A 230 19.42 3.52 -4.63
CA VAL A 230 20.06 2.28 -4.19
C VAL A 230 20.87 2.52 -2.93
N ARG A 231 20.61 1.71 -1.90
CA ARG A 231 21.26 1.82 -0.59
C ARG A 231 22.43 0.85 -0.49
N HIS A 232 22.24 -0.41 -0.84
CA HIS A 232 23.29 -1.44 -0.77
C HIS A 232 22.96 -2.65 -1.65
N VAL A 233 23.94 -3.51 -1.84
CA VAL A 233 23.84 -4.76 -2.60
C VAL A 233 24.28 -5.91 -1.71
N GLU A 234 23.55 -7.02 -1.75
CA GLU A 234 23.88 -8.26 -1.05
C GLU A 234 24.02 -9.41 -2.05
N LYS A 235 24.83 -10.40 -1.69
CA LYS A 235 24.85 -11.67 -2.43
C LYS A 235 23.63 -12.48 -2.01
N ASP A 236 22.92 -13.05 -2.99
CA ASP A 236 21.77 -13.90 -2.68
C ASP A 236 22.26 -15.18 -1.95
N PRO A 237 21.77 -15.48 -0.73
CA PRO A 237 22.19 -16.68 0.01
C PRO A 237 21.90 -17.99 -0.73
N SER A 238 20.92 -18.00 -1.64
CA SER A 238 20.58 -19.16 -2.47
C SER A 238 21.52 -19.37 -3.65
N GLY A 239 22.45 -18.44 -3.90
CA GLY A 239 23.37 -18.47 -5.05
C GLY A 239 22.78 -17.91 -6.35
N ASN A 240 21.54 -17.41 -6.34
CA ASN A 240 20.82 -16.88 -7.51
C ASN A 240 21.20 -15.43 -7.86
N GLY A 241 22.49 -15.09 -7.80
CA GLY A 241 23.01 -13.76 -8.13
C GLY A 241 23.04 -12.80 -6.93
N TYR A 242 22.50 -11.60 -7.11
CA TYR A 242 22.62 -10.48 -6.16
C TYR A 242 21.28 -9.79 -5.93
N ILE A 243 21.09 -9.25 -4.73
CA ILE A 243 19.88 -8.51 -4.34
C ILE A 243 20.26 -7.05 -4.14
N VAL A 244 19.61 -6.16 -4.88
CA VAL A 244 19.83 -4.71 -4.83
C VAL A 244 18.72 -4.08 -4.01
N PHE A 245 19.07 -3.47 -2.88
CA PHE A 245 18.12 -2.81 -2.00
C PHE A 245 18.08 -1.30 -2.28
N PHE A 246 16.87 -0.76 -2.43
CA PHE A 246 16.66 0.64 -2.79
C PHE A 246 15.46 1.26 -2.11
N VAL A 247 15.44 2.58 -2.04
CA VAL A 247 14.34 3.40 -1.57
C VAL A 247 13.72 4.12 -2.76
N TRP A 248 12.42 3.97 -2.99
CA TRP A 248 11.73 4.69 -4.06
C TRP A 248 11.09 5.98 -3.54
N ARG A 249 11.74 7.11 -3.83
CA ARG A 249 11.46 8.47 -3.33
C ARG A 249 10.29 9.20 -3.99
N GLY A 250 9.71 8.65 -5.06
CA GLY A 250 8.59 9.27 -5.76
C GLY A 250 7.26 9.26 -4.99
N ALA A 251 6.23 9.87 -5.59
CA ALA A 251 4.84 9.91 -5.09
C ALA A 251 4.67 10.53 -3.67
N GLY A 252 5.44 11.56 -3.35
CA GLY A 252 5.32 12.33 -2.10
C GLY A 252 5.76 11.56 -0.85
N ARG A 253 6.37 10.37 -1.01
CA ARG A 253 6.81 9.50 0.09
C ARG A 253 7.90 10.14 0.95
N GLU A 254 8.66 11.10 0.42
CA GLU A 254 9.65 11.88 1.15
C GLU A 254 9.04 12.71 2.31
N LYS A 255 7.72 12.92 2.30
CA LYS A 255 6.98 13.56 3.40
C LYS A 255 6.93 12.67 4.66
N LEU A 256 7.23 11.36 4.55
CA LEU A 256 7.25 10.37 5.63
C LEU A 256 8.63 10.30 6.35
N LYS A 257 9.19 11.47 6.70
CA LYS A 257 10.61 11.75 7.04
C LYS A 257 11.35 10.83 8.04
N ARG A 258 10.66 10.05 8.89
CA ARG A 258 11.29 9.27 9.97
C ARG A 258 11.23 7.76 9.78
N GLN A 259 10.41 7.26 8.86
CA GLN A 259 10.16 5.82 8.66
C GLN A 259 10.45 5.36 7.23
N PHE A 260 10.87 6.28 6.35
CA PHE A 260 10.94 6.05 4.91
C PHE A 260 12.28 5.46 4.45
N ASP A 261 13.40 6.00 4.93
CA ASP A 261 14.75 5.54 4.53
C ASP A 261 15.09 4.12 5.01
N GLU A 262 14.34 3.61 5.99
CA GLU A 262 14.49 2.25 6.53
C GLU A 262 13.67 1.21 5.76
N GLN A 263 12.78 1.64 4.87
CA GLN A 263 11.84 0.76 4.17
C GLN A 263 12.31 0.46 2.76
N LEU A 264 13.22 -0.50 2.72
CA LEU A 264 13.89 -0.93 1.51
C LEU A 264 12.96 -1.79 0.67
N MET A 265 12.80 -1.39 -0.58
CA MET A 265 12.40 -2.27 -1.66
C MET A 265 13.63 -3.03 -2.15
N TRP A 266 13.43 -4.07 -2.93
CA TRP A 266 14.53 -4.84 -3.48
C TRP A 266 14.20 -5.36 -4.89
N VAL A 267 15.25 -5.61 -5.65
CA VAL A 267 15.19 -6.28 -6.95
C VAL A 267 16.38 -7.23 -7.06
N ARG A 268 16.15 -8.42 -7.62
CA ARG A 268 17.21 -9.42 -7.85
C ARG A 268 17.84 -9.23 -9.23
N ALA A 269 19.17 -9.21 -9.28
CA ALA A 269 19.97 -9.39 -10.48
C ALA A 269 20.44 -10.84 -10.58
N ARG A 270 20.01 -11.57 -11.61
CA ARG A 270 20.39 -12.98 -11.80
C ARG A 270 21.85 -13.14 -12.21
N GLU A 271 22.37 -12.19 -13.00
CA GLU A 271 23.73 -12.27 -13.55
C GLU A 271 24.60 -11.11 -13.08
N PHE A 272 24.22 -9.87 -13.40
CA PHE A 272 25.10 -8.70 -13.20
C PHE A 272 24.42 -7.53 -12.51
N VAL A 273 25.13 -6.94 -11.55
CA VAL A 273 24.89 -5.61 -10.99
C VAL A 273 26.00 -4.68 -11.50
N PHE A 274 25.64 -3.76 -12.37
CA PHE A 274 26.55 -2.72 -12.84
C PHE A 274 26.47 -1.49 -11.93
N MET A 275 27.58 -1.15 -11.29
CA MET A 275 27.75 0.05 -10.48
C MET A 275 28.12 1.22 -11.39
N GLY A 276 27.13 2.07 -11.68
CA GLY A 276 27.22 3.25 -12.54
C GLY A 276 26.75 4.54 -11.85
N ALA A 277 26.77 4.58 -10.51
CA ALA A 277 26.29 5.68 -9.67
C ALA A 277 27.27 6.86 -9.54
N GLY A 278 28.33 6.87 -10.35
CA GLY A 278 29.41 7.83 -10.29
C GLY A 278 30.43 7.51 -9.19
N ALA A 279 31.59 8.18 -9.23
CA ALA A 279 32.69 7.91 -8.31
C ALA A 279 32.26 7.92 -6.83
N MET A 280 31.45 8.91 -6.45
CA MET A 280 30.95 9.05 -5.07
C MET A 280 29.84 8.04 -4.78
N GLY A 281 28.78 7.97 -5.60
CA GLY A 281 27.63 7.09 -5.34
C GLY A 281 27.99 5.61 -5.33
N THR A 282 28.79 5.14 -6.29
CA THR A 282 29.23 3.73 -6.33
C THR A 282 30.03 3.38 -5.09
N THR A 283 30.98 4.23 -4.70
CA THR A 283 31.81 4.00 -3.52
C THR A 283 30.97 4.00 -2.24
N GLU A 284 29.97 4.88 -2.15
CA GLU A 284 29.06 4.97 -0.99
C GLU A 284 28.23 3.70 -0.83
N ILE A 285 27.65 3.19 -1.92
CA ILE A 285 26.86 1.95 -1.93
C ILE A 285 27.74 0.76 -1.54
N LEU A 286 28.97 0.66 -2.05
CA LEU A 286 29.90 -0.43 -1.72
C LEU A 286 30.33 -0.39 -0.25
N LEU A 287 30.60 0.79 0.31
CA LEU A 287 30.91 0.92 1.74
C LEU A 287 29.72 0.50 2.62
N ARG A 288 28.48 0.85 2.24
CA ARG A 288 27.27 0.40 2.94
C ARG A 288 27.06 -1.11 2.82
N SER A 289 27.39 -1.68 1.67
CA SER A 289 27.31 -3.12 1.42
C SER A 289 28.35 -3.89 2.25
N LYS A 290 29.57 -3.34 2.39
CA LYS A 290 30.61 -3.88 3.27
C LYS A 290 30.16 -3.95 4.72
N ALA A 291 29.57 -2.85 5.22
CA ALA A 291 29.05 -2.78 6.59
C ALA A 291 27.94 -3.80 6.87
N ARG A 292 27.28 -4.31 5.82
CA ARG A 292 26.24 -5.35 5.88
C ARG A 292 26.74 -6.76 5.56
N GLY A 293 28.06 -6.95 5.45
CA GLY A 293 28.68 -8.27 5.34
C GLY A 293 29.13 -8.67 3.93
N LEU A 294 28.97 -7.81 2.92
CA LEU A 294 29.59 -8.06 1.60
C LEU A 294 31.12 -8.01 1.74
N SER A 295 31.79 -9.14 1.53
CA SER A 295 33.25 -9.21 1.57
C SER A 295 33.82 -8.43 0.37
N ILE A 296 34.59 -7.37 0.62
CA ILE A 296 35.21 -6.56 -0.44
C ILE A 296 36.62 -6.12 -0.06
N SER A 297 37.40 -5.70 -1.07
CA SER A 297 38.73 -5.11 -0.87
C SER A 297 38.72 -3.94 0.14
N PRO A 298 39.76 -3.81 1.00
CA PRO A 298 39.90 -2.66 1.90
C PRO A 298 40.19 -1.34 1.19
N LEU A 299 40.51 -1.35 -0.12
CA LEU A 299 40.77 -0.13 -0.89
C LEU A 299 39.50 0.55 -1.41
N VAL A 300 38.32 -0.03 -1.20
CA VAL A 300 37.06 0.69 -1.45
C VAL A 300 36.98 1.92 -0.53
N GLY A 301 36.71 3.08 -1.11
CA GLY A 301 36.74 4.38 -0.41
C GLY A 301 38.09 5.07 -0.38
N GLN A 302 39.14 4.44 -0.89
CA GLN A 302 40.50 4.97 -0.82
C GLN A 302 40.97 5.55 -2.16
N LYS A 303 41.98 6.42 -2.08
CA LYS A 303 42.73 6.97 -3.22
C LYS A 303 41.86 7.67 -4.27
N ILE A 304 40.89 8.45 -3.80
CA ILE A 304 40.05 9.31 -4.63
C ILE A 304 40.86 10.55 -5.07
N SER A 305 40.57 11.04 -6.27
CA SER A 305 41.17 12.21 -6.89
C SER A 305 40.10 13.23 -7.24
N GLY A 306 40.41 14.52 -7.11
CA GLY A 306 39.62 15.63 -7.63
C GLY A 306 40.02 16.00 -9.06
N ASN A 307 40.83 15.16 -9.72
CA ASN A 307 41.39 15.38 -11.06
C ASN A 307 42.22 16.68 -11.19
N GLY A 308 42.73 17.18 -10.06
CA GLY A 308 43.41 18.46 -9.97
C GLY A 308 42.56 19.62 -10.50
N ASP A 309 41.24 19.54 -10.31
CA ASP A 309 40.28 20.57 -10.72
C ASP A 309 40.49 21.86 -9.94
N LYS A 310 40.73 22.96 -10.66
CA LYS A 310 40.83 24.30 -10.10
C LYS A 310 40.00 25.30 -10.89
N LEU A 311 39.03 25.91 -10.21
CA LEU A 311 38.22 27.00 -10.74
C LEU A 311 38.85 28.34 -10.32
N SER A 312 39.06 29.24 -11.27
CA SER A 312 39.65 30.55 -11.01
C SER A 312 39.07 31.60 -11.96
N PHE A 313 39.23 32.88 -11.62
CA PHE A 313 38.63 33.96 -12.39
C PHE A 313 39.63 35.08 -12.68
N GLY A 314 39.62 35.58 -13.92
CA GLY A 314 40.21 36.85 -14.29
C GLY A 314 39.15 37.94 -14.22
N TYR A 315 39.06 38.63 -13.09
CA TYR A 315 37.95 39.53 -12.75
C TYR A 315 38.21 41.00 -13.15
N ASN A 316 37.20 41.64 -13.74
CA ASN A 316 37.19 43.06 -14.10
C ASN A 316 38.37 43.45 -15.02
N THR A 317 38.46 42.78 -16.17
CA THR A 317 39.54 42.94 -17.16
C THR A 317 39.33 44.19 -18.03
N GLU A 318 40.35 44.55 -18.82
CA GLU A 318 40.21 45.64 -19.80
C GLU A 318 39.51 45.21 -21.09
N ARG A 319 39.33 43.90 -21.29
CA ARG A 319 38.67 43.30 -22.44
C ARG A 319 37.22 42.97 -22.11
N ILE A 320 36.34 43.04 -23.11
CA ILE A 320 34.98 42.53 -22.98
C ILE A 320 35.04 41.03 -23.25
N VAL A 321 34.80 40.24 -22.20
CA VAL A 321 34.87 38.77 -22.28
C VAL A 321 33.52 38.19 -22.71
N ASN A 322 32.41 38.80 -22.28
CA ASN A 322 31.05 38.30 -22.51
C ASN A 322 30.88 36.82 -22.10
N GLY A 323 31.45 36.44 -20.95
CA GLY A 323 31.46 35.07 -20.44
C GLY A 323 30.25 34.68 -19.59
N VAL A 324 29.09 35.31 -19.79
CA VAL A 324 27.85 35.00 -19.03
C VAL A 324 26.83 34.36 -19.96
N GLY A 325 26.33 33.19 -19.56
CA GLY A 325 25.27 32.45 -20.22
C GLY A 325 23.94 33.22 -20.24
N ARG A 326 23.13 33.00 -21.27
CA ARG A 326 21.78 33.55 -21.38
C ARG A 326 20.90 32.63 -22.21
N ASP A 327 19.69 32.38 -21.74
CA ASP A 327 18.75 31.46 -22.42
C ASP A 327 18.25 32.01 -23.77
N SER A 328 18.07 33.33 -23.87
CA SER A 328 17.70 34.02 -25.12
C SER A 328 18.55 35.26 -25.37
N HIS A 329 19.00 35.42 -26.62
CA HIS A 329 19.87 36.53 -27.04
C HIS A 329 19.06 37.63 -27.74
N PRO A 330 19.15 38.90 -27.30
CA PRO A 330 18.56 40.01 -28.03
C PRO A 330 19.13 40.14 -29.45
N PRO A 331 18.32 40.56 -30.44
CA PRO A 331 18.79 40.80 -31.80
C PRO A 331 20.01 41.73 -31.85
N GLY A 332 21.05 41.34 -32.59
CA GLY A 332 22.29 42.13 -32.75
C GLY A 332 23.32 41.97 -31.64
N THR A 333 23.11 41.08 -30.66
CA THR A 333 24.12 40.75 -29.63
C THR A 333 24.86 39.45 -29.96
N LEU A 334 26.16 39.39 -29.64
CA LEU A 334 26.95 38.17 -29.82
C LEU A 334 26.63 37.17 -28.69
N PRO A 335 26.36 35.89 -29.01
CA PRO A 335 26.20 34.86 -28.00
C PRO A 335 27.51 34.64 -27.23
N CYS A 336 27.41 34.20 -25.98
CA CYS A 336 28.60 33.80 -25.21
C CYS A 336 29.18 32.47 -25.71
N GLY A 337 28.42 31.67 -26.44
CA GLY A 337 28.81 30.34 -26.93
C GLY A 337 28.65 29.25 -25.85
N PRO A 338 28.90 27.97 -26.18
CA PRO A 338 28.92 26.88 -25.20
C PRO A 338 29.84 27.21 -24.02
N THR A 339 29.59 26.63 -22.84
CA THR A 339 30.36 26.93 -21.63
C THR A 339 31.87 26.86 -21.87
N ILE A 340 32.37 25.84 -22.59
CA ILE A 340 33.79 25.73 -22.96
C ILE A 340 33.92 25.64 -24.47
N THR A 341 34.74 26.51 -25.06
CA THR A 341 34.96 26.57 -26.51
C THR A 341 36.44 26.38 -26.87
N GLY A 342 37.36 26.81 -26.01
CA GLY A 342 38.81 26.72 -26.22
C GLY A 342 39.56 26.03 -25.09
N VAL A 343 40.70 25.43 -25.42
CA VAL A 343 41.61 24.79 -24.47
C VAL A 343 43.07 25.14 -24.79
N ILE A 344 43.89 25.33 -23.75
CA ILE A 344 45.35 25.28 -23.81
C ILE A 344 45.77 23.92 -23.25
N ASP A 345 46.28 23.04 -24.11
CA ASP A 345 46.59 21.65 -23.76
C ASP A 345 48.10 21.45 -23.54
N ASN A 346 48.54 21.60 -22.29
CA ASN A 346 49.93 21.44 -21.89
C ASN A 346 50.28 20.01 -21.51
N ARG A 347 49.46 19.01 -21.88
CA ARG A 347 49.72 17.60 -21.57
C ARG A 347 50.74 16.94 -22.48
N GLY A 348 51.12 17.54 -23.61
CA GLY A 348 52.14 16.98 -24.50
C GLY A 348 53.53 16.94 -23.87
N SER A 349 54.39 16.01 -24.31
CA SER A 349 55.77 15.84 -23.79
C SER A 349 56.67 17.07 -23.96
N ARG A 350 56.38 17.94 -24.94
CA ARG A 350 57.10 19.21 -25.14
C ARG A 350 56.75 20.26 -24.08
N ALA A 351 55.49 20.35 -23.70
CA ALA A 351 55.00 21.32 -22.72
C ALA A 351 55.25 20.83 -21.28
N SER A 352 55.01 19.54 -21.03
CA SER A 352 55.19 18.89 -19.73
C SER A 352 56.00 17.60 -19.89
N PRO A 353 57.35 17.67 -19.84
CA PRO A 353 58.22 16.50 -19.96
C PRO A 353 57.89 15.43 -18.90
N ASN A 354 57.67 15.86 -17.67
CA ASN A 354 57.09 15.02 -16.62
C ASN A 354 55.57 14.98 -16.79
N VAL A 355 55.03 13.78 -16.94
CA VAL A 355 53.57 13.58 -17.08
C VAL A 355 52.80 14.10 -15.87
N LEU A 356 53.37 14.09 -14.67
CA LEU A 356 52.70 14.58 -13.46
C LEU A 356 52.59 16.11 -13.40
N ASP A 357 53.24 16.84 -14.31
CA ASP A 357 53.10 18.29 -14.48
C ASP A 357 52.13 18.64 -15.64
N ALA A 358 51.59 17.63 -16.32
CA ALA A 358 50.60 17.79 -17.37
C ALA A 358 49.33 18.44 -16.82
N HIS A 359 48.81 19.41 -17.57
CA HIS A 359 47.59 20.14 -17.23
C HIS A 359 46.92 20.69 -18.49
N VAL A 360 45.64 21.02 -18.37
CA VAL A 360 44.89 21.78 -19.38
C VAL A 360 44.26 23.00 -18.73
N ILE A 361 44.16 24.09 -19.49
CA ILE A 361 43.44 25.31 -19.08
C ILE A 361 42.30 25.52 -20.07
N GLN A 362 41.09 25.65 -19.57
CA GLN A 362 39.88 25.87 -20.36
C GLN A 362 39.22 27.18 -19.96
N GLU A 363 38.69 27.89 -20.93
CA GLU A 363 37.84 29.05 -20.68
C GLU A 363 36.39 28.62 -20.47
N GLY A 364 35.70 29.26 -19.52
CA GLY A 364 34.34 28.91 -19.09
C GLY A 364 33.33 30.05 -19.21
N ALA A 365 32.05 29.69 -19.33
CA ALA A 365 30.93 30.62 -19.16
C ALA A 365 30.26 30.44 -17.79
N ILE A 366 29.78 31.54 -17.20
CA ILE A 366 28.98 31.55 -15.98
C ILE A 366 27.50 31.45 -16.37
N PRO A 367 26.76 30.40 -16.00
CA PRO A 367 25.34 30.29 -16.30
C PRO A 367 24.53 31.45 -15.72
N GLU A 368 23.43 31.81 -16.39
CA GLU A 368 22.53 32.91 -16.00
C GLU A 368 22.06 32.77 -14.54
N ALA A 369 21.61 31.56 -14.18
CA ALA A 369 21.13 31.25 -12.83
C ALA A 369 22.20 31.43 -11.75
N ALA A 370 23.48 31.26 -12.08
CA ALA A 370 24.60 31.36 -11.13
C ALA A 370 25.24 32.76 -11.08
N SER A 371 25.00 33.60 -12.09
CA SER A 371 25.64 34.92 -12.23
C SER A 371 25.51 35.82 -11.00
N PRO A 372 24.33 36.00 -10.37
CA PRO A 372 24.20 36.88 -9.20
C PRO A 372 25.00 36.38 -7.98
N LEU A 373 25.04 35.06 -7.78
CA LEU A 373 25.77 34.44 -6.66
C LEU A 373 27.29 34.55 -6.88
N ILE A 374 27.76 34.22 -8.09
CA ILE A 374 29.19 34.32 -8.43
C ILE A 374 29.66 35.77 -8.33
N GLN A 375 28.85 36.74 -8.77
CA GLN A 375 29.17 38.15 -8.60
C GLN A 375 29.45 38.52 -7.14
N TYR A 376 28.54 38.13 -6.24
CA TYR A 376 28.71 38.36 -4.81
C TYR A 376 29.99 37.70 -4.27
N LEU A 377 30.26 36.44 -4.65
CA LEU A 377 31.45 35.70 -4.22
C LEU A 377 32.75 36.36 -4.70
N LEU A 378 32.82 36.81 -5.96
CA LEU A 378 34.00 37.47 -6.51
C LEU A 378 34.26 38.83 -5.84
N ASP A 379 33.20 39.58 -5.52
CA ASP A 379 33.31 40.86 -4.82
C ASP A 379 33.81 40.69 -3.38
N GLN A 380 33.41 39.62 -2.69
CA GLN A 380 33.79 39.35 -1.29
C GLN A 380 35.06 38.48 -1.13
N CYS A 381 35.58 37.88 -2.20
CA CYS A 381 36.73 36.98 -2.11
C CYS A 381 37.98 37.70 -1.54
N PRO A 382 38.65 37.16 -0.50
CA PRO A 382 39.84 37.76 0.11
C PRO A 382 41.12 37.51 -0.72
N SER A 383 41.17 36.44 -1.51
CA SER A 383 42.34 36.00 -2.28
C SER A 383 42.40 36.68 -3.66
N LYS A 384 42.80 37.96 -3.70
CA LYS A 384 42.89 38.76 -4.93
C LYS A 384 44.33 39.15 -5.26
N SER A 385 44.72 38.95 -6.52
CA SER A 385 46.03 39.37 -7.05
C SER A 385 45.85 40.43 -8.15
N PRO A 386 45.96 41.73 -7.82
CA PRO A 386 45.82 42.83 -8.78
C PRO A 386 47.05 42.99 -9.69
N PRO A 387 46.90 43.46 -10.95
CA PRO A 387 48.00 43.76 -11.86
C PRO A 387 48.77 45.02 -11.46
N THR A 388 50.00 45.13 -11.96
CA THR A 388 50.95 46.22 -11.64
C THR A 388 50.47 47.61 -12.06
N LYS A 389 49.69 47.72 -13.15
CA LYS A 389 49.02 48.97 -13.57
C LYS A 389 47.53 48.89 -13.18
N TRP A 390 47.16 49.48 -12.04
CA TRP A 390 45.82 49.36 -11.46
C TRP A 390 45.02 50.68 -11.50
N ASN A 391 44.15 50.84 -12.50
CA ASN A 391 43.28 52.03 -12.61
C ASN A 391 42.00 51.89 -11.75
N MET A 392 42.02 52.47 -10.55
CA MET A 392 40.97 52.32 -9.53
C MET A 392 39.60 52.88 -9.97
N LEU A 393 39.58 54.04 -10.64
CA LEU A 393 38.33 54.75 -11.00
C LEU A 393 37.51 53.96 -12.03
N LYS A 394 38.14 53.47 -13.09
CA LYS A 394 37.48 52.67 -14.15
C LYS A 394 36.87 51.39 -13.57
N ARG A 395 37.56 50.75 -12.62
CA ARG A 395 37.10 49.51 -11.97
C ARG A 395 35.96 49.75 -10.99
N LEU A 396 35.96 50.87 -10.26
CA LEU A 396 34.84 51.29 -9.41
C LEU A 396 33.58 51.55 -10.25
N ILE A 397 33.73 52.22 -11.41
CA ILE A 397 32.63 52.44 -12.36
C ILE A 397 32.08 51.10 -12.89
N ALA A 398 32.94 50.15 -13.25
CA ALA A 398 32.51 48.83 -13.71
C ALA A 398 31.72 48.05 -12.63
N ARG A 399 32.15 48.14 -11.36
CA ARG A 399 31.41 47.55 -10.23
C ARG A 399 30.05 48.21 -10.01
N LEU A 400 30.01 49.54 -9.98
CA LEU A 400 28.76 50.31 -9.87
C LEU A 400 27.79 50.00 -11.01
N ARG A 401 28.29 49.85 -12.24
CA ARG A 401 27.46 49.44 -13.39
C ARG A 401 26.84 48.06 -13.18
N THR A 402 27.58 47.10 -12.63
CA THR A 402 27.05 45.77 -12.33
C THR A 402 25.98 45.81 -11.23
N MET A 403 26.17 46.66 -10.21
CA MET A 403 25.18 46.85 -9.14
C MET A 403 23.89 47.54 -9.63
N LEU A 404 24.02 48.54 -10.51
CA LEU A 404 22.88 49.36 -10.97
C LEU A 404 22.14 48.75 -12.17
N PHE A 405 22.86 48.11 -13.08
CA PHE A 405 22.34 47.66 -14.38
C PHE A 405 22.49 46.14 -14.62
N GLY A 406 22.99 45.39 -13.63
CA GLY A 406 23.10 43.94 -13.65
C GLY A 406 24.34 43.38 -14.37
N SER A 407 24.51 42.06 -14.33
CA SER A 407 25.69 41.34 -14.82
C SER A 407 25.91 41.44 -16.34
N TYR A 408 24.85 41.64 -17.12
CA TYR A 408 24.89 41.76 -18.58
C TYR A 408 25.22 43.17 -19.10
N ALA A 409 25.30 44.18 -18.23
CA ALA A 409 25.61 45.54 -18.67
C ALA A 409 26.98 45.62 -19.35
N LEU A 410 27.06 46.30 -20.49
CA LEU A 410 28.30 46.38 -21.28
C LEU A 410 29.42 47.05 -20.46
N GLY A 411 30.54 46.34 -20.32
CA GLY A 411 31.68 46.80 -19.50
C GLY A 411 31.41 46.78 -17.99
N SER A 412 30.43 46.00 -17.54
CA SER A 412 30.27 45.64 -16.12
C SER A 412 31.46 44.78 -15.65
N SER A 413 31.67 44.67 -14.34
CA SER A 413 32.77 43.86 -13.80
C SER A 413 32.61 42.38 -14.09
N ILE A 414 31.37 41.89 -14.23
CA ILE A 414 31.08 40.48 -14.60
C ILE A 414 31.16 40.26 -16.12
N ASN A 415 30.68 41.20 -16.93
CA ASN A 415 30.79 41.11 -18.41
C ASN A 415 32.25 41.12 -18.91
N THR A 416 33.17 41.64 -18.09
CA THR A 416 34.62 41.67 -18.32
C THR A 416 35.39 40.61 -17.53
N THR A 417 34.70 39.61 -16.98
CA THR A 417 35.32 38.49 -16.24
C THR A 417 35.46 37.26 -17.12
N ILE A 418 36.64 36.64 -17.08
CA ILE A 418 36.92 35.34 -17.69
C ILE A 418 37.01 34.25 -16.63
N THR A 419 36.42 33.10 -16.91
CA THR A 419 36.47 31.91 -16.04
C THR A 419 37.52 30.96 -16.55
N TYR A 420 38.37 30.45 -15.67
CA TYR A 420 39.33 29.39 -15.97
C TYR A 420 38.95 28.13 -15.22
N LEU A 421 38.86 27.01 -15.94
CA LEU A 421 38.82 25.67 -15.38
C LEU A 421 40.13 24.97 -15.73
N VAL A 422 40.85 24.52 -14.71
CA VAL A 422 42.11 23.81 -14.88
C VAL A 422 41.94 22.38 -14.40
N MET A 423 42.50 21.42 -15.14
CA MET A 423 42.62 20.03 -14.71
C MET A 423 44.10 19.66 -14.73
N SER A 424 44.56 18.98 -13.69
CA SER A 424 45.97 18.64 -13.47
C SER A 424 46.10 17.32 -12.70
N HIS A 425 47.32 16.93 -12.33
CA HIS A 425 47.53 15.75 -11.49
C HIS A 425 47.63 16.11 -10.00
N ASP A 426 46.70 15.58 -9.21
CA ASP A 426 46.76 15.60 -7.75
C ASP A 426 47.38 14.31 -7.16
N HIS A 427 47.45 14.23 -5.83
CA HIS A 427 48.07 13.09 -5.14
C HIS A 427 47.18 11.83 -5.10
N ASN A 428 45.91 11.92 -5.49
CA ASN A 428 44.92 10.84 -5.36
C ASN A 428 44.85 10.25 -3.94
N GLU A 429 44.78 11.09 -2.90
CA GLU A 429 44.79 10.65 -1.49
C GLU A 429 43.50 10.93 -0.75
N ALA A 430 42.43 11.26 -1.47
CA ALA A 430 41.14 11.46 -0.82
C ALA A 430 40.55 10.13 -0.36
N ILE A 431 39.89 10.18 0.80
CA ILE A 431 39.28 9.04 1.46
C ILE A 431 37.82 9.35 1.69
N MET A 432 36.96 8.41 1.29
CA MET A 432 35.56 8.39 1.68
C MET A 432 35.31 7.28 2.69
N THR A 433 34.67 7.66 3.79
CA THR A 433 34.20 6.74 4.83
C THR A 433 32.72 6.99 5.11
N LEU A 434 32.08 6.10 5.87
CA LEU A 434 30.71 6.30 6.34
C LEU A 434 30.70 6.58 7.84
N HIS A 435 29.98 7.61 8.25
CA HIS A 435 29.73 7.93 9.65
C HIS A 435 28.22 8.06 9.85
N ASN A 436 27.60 7.19 10.67
CA ASN A 436 26.14 7.11 10.83
C ASN A 436 25.39 7.04 9.49
N ASP A 437 25.86 6.18 8.58
CA ASP A 437 25.32 5.98 7.23
C ASP A 437 25.40 7.19 6.28
N GLN A 438 26.19 8.22 6.64
CA GLN A 438 26.45 9.40 5.81
C GLN A 438 27.90 9.41 5.30
N PRO A 439 28.13 9.85 4.05
CA PRO A 439 29.46 9.90 3.47
C PRO A 439 30.27 11.03 4.09
N LYS A 440 31.47 10.70 4.56
CA LYS A 440 32.49 11.65 5.02
C LYS A 440 33.67 11.58 4.06
N LEU A 441 33.88 12.69 3.34
CA LEU A 441 34.93 12.82 2.35
C LEU A 441 36.07 13.68 2.93
N GLN A 442 37.29 13.17 2.85
CA GLN A 442 38.50 13.83 3.34
C GLN A 442 39.54 13.87 2.25
N PHE A 443 39.88 15.07 1.77
CA PHE A 443 41.01 15.29 0.88
C PHE A 443 42.25 15.56 1.72
N LEU A 444 43.01 14.49 1.97
CA LEU A 444 44.26 14.57 2.71
C LEU A 444 45.37 15.08 1.79
N GLY A 445 46.00 16.18 2.20
CA GLY A 445 47.07 16.81 1.44
C GLY A 445 46.57 18.01 0.64
N ARG A 446 46.99 19.21 1.04
CA ARG A 446 46.98 20.38 0.16
C ARG A 446 47.64 19.97 -1.16
N GLU A 447 47.04 20.36 -2.29
CA GLU A 447 47.59 20.20 -3.64
C GLU A 447 49.11 20.34 -3.65
N ARG A 448 49.83 19.64 -4.56
CA ARG A 448 51.29 19.80 -4.73
C ARG A 448 51.69 21.26 -4.58
N HIS A 449 52.20 21.63 -3.40
CA HIS A 449 52.25 23.03 -2.98
C HIS A 449 53.13 23.88 -3.91
N THR A 450 53.94 23.23 -4.75
CA THR A 450 54.78 23.79 -5.81
C THR A 450 54.07 23.90 -7.16
N HIS A 451 53.42 22.84 -7.66
CA HIS A 451 52.75 22.85 -8.97
C HIS A 451 51.46 23.68 -8.95
N ALA A 452 50.68 23.62 -7.88
CA ALA A 452 49.51 24.49 -7.69
C ALA A 452 49.90 25.98 -7.71
N LYS A 453 51.01 26.35 -7.05
CA LYS A 453 51.57 27.71 -7.10
C LYS A 453 52.06 28.08 -8.50
N TYR A 454 52.64 27.13 -9.23
CA TYR A 454 53.03 27.34 -10.63
C TYR A 454 51.80 27.67 -11.50
N LEU A 455 50.74 26.86 -11.43
CA LEU A 455 49.49 27.09 -12.17
C LEU A 455 48.84 28.42 -11.78
N GLN A 456 48.79 28.74 -10.49
CA GLN A 456 48.34 30.04 -10.01
C GLN A 456 49.16 31.19 -10.60
N GLY A 457 50.49 31.02 -10.70
CA GLY A 457 51.39 31.96 -11.35
C GLY A 457 51.11 32.13 -12.85
N VAL A 458 50.84 31.02 -13.56
CA VAL A 458 50.45 31.05 -14.99
C VAL A 458 49.13 31.81 -15.17
N LEU A 459 48.09 31.47 -14.41
CA LEU A 459 46.78 32.13 -14.50
C LEU A 459 46.84 33.61 -14.09
N THR A 460 47.68 33.95 -13.11
CA THR A 460 47.94 35.34 -12.72
C THR A 460 48.57 36.11 -13.88
N LYS A 461 49.59 35.55 -14.54
CA LYS A 461 50.22 36.17 -15.72
C LYS A 461 49.23 36.35 -16.87
N MET A 462 48.43 35.33 -17.19
CA MET A 462 47.39 35.40 -18.22
C MET A 462 46.37 36.50 -17.89
N THR A 463 45.93 36.58 -16.64
CA THR A 463 44.95 37.57 -16.19
C THR A 463 45.52 39.00 -16.20
N HIS A 464 46.76 39.18 -15.75
CA HIS A 464 47.43 40.48 -15.75
C HIS A 464 47.71 40.99 -17.17
N ALA A 465 47.98 40.09 -18.13
CA ALA A 465 48.19 40.45 -19.53
C ALA A 465 47.00 41.18 -20.16
N ILE A 466 45.77 40.88 -19.71
CA ILE A 466 44.53 41.56 -20.14
C ILE A 466 44.02 42.59 -19.12
N GLY A 467 44.84 42.96 -18.13
CA GLY A 467 44.54 43.95 -17.12
C GLY A 467 43.51 43.52 -16.06
N GLY A 468 43.21 42.23 -15.90
CA GLY A 468 42.26 41.73 -14.89
C GLY A 468 42.88 41.49 -13.51
N THR A 469 42.04 41.29 -12.50
CA THR A 469 42.43 40.84 -11.14
C THR A 469 42.32 39.33 -11.09
N PHE A 470 43.39 38.62 -10.73
CA PHE A 470 43.27 37.17 -10.55
C PHE A 470 42.58 36.87 -9.21
N ILE A 471 41.58 36.00 -9.26
CA ILE A 471 40.82 35.51 -8.10
C ILE A 471 40.92 33.99 -8.06
N ASP A 472 41.39 33.47 -6.93
CA ASP A 472 41.41 32.03 -6.65
C ASP A 472 40.11 31.64 -5.93
N ALA A 473 39.31 30.74 -6.50
CA ALA A 473 38.01 30.40 -5.93
C ALA A 473 38.19 29.45 -4.73
N SER A 474 37.67 29.84 -3.57
CA SER A 474 37.69 29.04 -2.33
C SER A 474 36.29 29.00 -1.71
N PRO A 475 35.81 27.84 -1.20
CA PRO A 475 36.49 26.54 -1.11
C PRO A 475 36.69 25.86 -2.47
N GLU A 476 37.76 25.08 -2.61
CA GLU A 476 38.03 24.29 -3.81
C GLU A 476 36.90 23.30 -4.06
N THR A 477 36.48 23.15 -5.32
CA THR A 477 35.41 22.25 -5.72
C THR A 477 35.84 21.50 -6.97
N THR A 478 35.75 20.16 -6.94
CA THR A 478 35.94 19.31 -8.11
C THR A 478 34.61 18.95 -8.73
N VAL A 479 34.56 18.97 -10.06
CA VAL A 479 33.44 18.45 -10.87
C VAL A 479 33.82 17.12 -11.54
N HIS A 480 35.06 16.67 -11.35
CA HIS A 480 35.63 15.45 -11.90
C HIS A 480 36.17 14.52 -10.79
N PRO A 481 35.33 14.07 -9.84
CA PRO A 481 35.76 13.06 -8.88
C PRO A 481 36.10 11.75 -9.59
N LEU A 482 37.29 11.19 -9.31
CA LEU A 482 37.80 9.94 -9.87
C LEU A 482 38.26 9.00 -8.75
N GLY A 483 38.06 7.70 -8.91
CA GLY A 483 38.49 6.71 -7.93
C GLY A 483 37.47 6.42 -6.82
N GLY A 484 37.89 5.64 -5.82
CA GLY A 484 37.02 5.10 -4.76
C GLY A 484 36.70 3.61 -4.93
N ALA A 485 36.63 3.12 -6.18
CA ALA A 485 36.61 1.69 -6.51
C ALA A 485 37.63 1.36 -7.61
N ARG A 486 38.86 1.87 -7.45
CA ARG A 486 39.90 1.87 -8.49
C ARG A 486 40.30 0.48 -9.00
N MET A 487 40.68 0.40 -10.26
CA MET A 487 41.32 -0.79 -10.82
C MET A 487 42.66 -1.09 -10.14
N ALA A 488 42.94 -2.39 -9.93
CA ALA A 488 44.21 -2.86 -9.39
C ALA A 488 45.30 -2.94 -10.46
N TYR A 489 46.49 -2.41 -10.16
CA TYR A 489 47.63 -2.45 -11.08
C TYR A 489 48.25 -3.84 -11.20
N ASP A 490 48.08 -4.71 -10.19
CA ASP A 490 48.61 -6.08 -10.16
C ASP A 490 47.52 -7.17 -10.26
N GLY A 491 46.27 -6.77 -10.43
CA GLY A 491 45.14 -7.69 -10.48
C GLY A 491 44.71 -8.27 -9.12
N THR A 492 45.11 -7.64 -8.00
CA THR A 492 44.70 -8.06 -6.65
C THR A 492 44.03 -6.94 -5.84
N GLY A 493 43.19 -7.34 -4.88
CA GLY A 493 42.53 -6.43 -3.96
C GLY A 493 43.46 -5.70 -2.98
N ARG A 494 44.76 -6.03 -2.94
CA ARG A 494 45.77 -5.22 -2.20
C ARG A 494 46.00 -3.87 -2.85
N THR A 495 45.83 -3.78 -4.17
CA THR A 495 46.27 -2.61 -4.95
C THR A 495 45.12 -1.88 -5.65
N GLY A 496 43.93 -2.47 -5.64
CA GLY A 496 42.70 -1.83 -6.10
C GLY A 496 41.46 -2.45 -5.46
N ALA A 497 40.30 -1.92 -5.83
CA ALA A 497 39.00 -2.45 -5.44
C ALA A 497 38.41 -3.39 -6.51
N VAL A 498 38.79 -3.18 -7.78
CA VAL A 498 38.29 -3.98 -8.91
C VAL A 498 39.44 -4.49 -9.78
N ASN A 499 39.22 -5.60 -10.49
CA ASN A 499 40.17 -6.09 -11.48
C ASN A 499 40.19 -5.21 -12.75
N SER A 500 41.02 -5.54 -13.75
CA SER A 500 41.13 -4.73 -14.97
C SER A 500 39.86 -4.71 -15.84
N THR A 501 38.90 -5.61 -15.57
CA THR A 501 37.58 -5.68 -16.20
C THR A 501 36.50 -4.98 -15.38
N GLY A 502 36.84 -4.38 -14.23
CA GLY A 502 35.89 -3.71 -13.35
C GLY A 502 35.14 -4.63 -12.37
N GLN A 503 35.46 -5.92 -12.29
CA GLN A 503 34.83 -6.84 -11.33
C GLN A 503 35.35 -6.58 -9.91
N LEU A 504 34.45 -6.48 -8.94
CA LEU A 504 34.76 -6.17 -7.54
C LEU A 504 35.51 -7.30 -6.84
N PHE A 505 36.67 -7.01 -6.22
CA PHE A 505 37.40 -8.00 -5.41
C PHE A 505 36.66 -8.33 -4.12
N CYS A 506 36.66 -9.61 -3.75
CA CYS A 506 36.09 -10.12 -2.50
C CYS A 506 36.96 -9.83 -1.27
N ASP A 507 38.28 -9.73 -1.47
CA ASP A 507 39.27 -9.61 -0.41
C ASP A 507 40.54 -8.93 -0.96
N VAL A 508 41.68 -9.17 -0.33
CA VAL A 508 42.99 -8.65 -0.75
C VAL A 508 43.66 -9.48 -1.87
N GLY A 509 43.13 -10.66 -2.19
CA GLY A 509 43.62 -11.55 -3.24
C GLY A 509 43.05 -11.22 -4.62
N ALA A 510 43.03 -12.21 -5.52
CA ALA A 510 42.55 -12.05 -6.90
C ALA A 510 41.08 -12.50 -7.09
N ASN A 511 40.42 -12.97 -6.03
CA ASN A 511 39.05 -13.45 -6.09
C ASN A 511 38.07 -12.28 -6.26
N VAL A 512 37.11 -12.42 -7.17
CA VAL A 512 36.12 -11.37 -7.48
C VAL A 512 34.69 -11.85 -7.31
N HIS A 513 33.80 -10.91 -7.02
CA HIS A 513 32.36 -11.06 -7.21
C HIS A 513 32.08 -11.03 -8.71
N GLU A 514 31.86 -12.20 -9.31
CA GLU A 514 31.75 -12.30 -10.77
C GLU A 514 30.64 -11.41 -11.35
N GLY A 515 29.56 -11.20 -10.61
CA GLY A 515 28.41 -10.39 -11.03
C GLY A 515 28.36 -8.96 -10.50
N ILE A 516 29.34 -8.45 -9.74
CA ILE A 516 29.36 -7.01 -9.36
C ILE A 516 30.44 -6.30 -10.17
N ILE A 517 30.02 -5.41 -11.07
CA ILE A 517 30.89 -4.75 -12.05
C ILE A 517 30.82 -3.24 -11.87
N CYS A 518 31.94 -2.59 -11.58
CA CYS A 518 32.03 -1.13 -11.57
C CYS A 518 32.40 -0.62 -12.98
N VAL A 519 31.65 0.36 -13.49
CA VAL A 519 31.79 0.86 -14.88
C VAL A 519 31.86 2.39 -14.99
N ASP A 520 31.89 3.09 -13.86
CA ASP A 520 31.92 4.56 -13.83
C ASP A 520 33.28 5.14 -13.41
N ALA A 521 33.32 6.45 -13.14
CA ALA A 521 34.51 7.16 -12.68
C ALA A 521 35.21 6.55 -11.45
N SER A 522 34.53 5.73 -10.65
CA SER A 522 35.10 5.07 -9.48
C SER A 522 36.25 4.13 -9.83
N VAL A 523 36.28 3.55 -11.05
CA VAL A 523 37.32 2.59 -11.45
C VAL A 523 38.62 3.25 -11.91
N VAL A 524 38.59 4.55 -12.19
CA VAL A 524 39.76 5.29 -12.67
C VAL A 524 40.78 5.41 -11.53
N PRO A 525 42.01 4.89 -11.69
CA PRO A 525 42.93 4.71 -10.56
C PRO A 525 43.64 5.98 -10.10
N ARG A 526 43.58 7.06 -10.89
CA ARG A 526 44.26 8.35 -10.66
C ARG A 526 43.68 9.48 -11.51
N SER A 527 44.02 10.72 -11.19
CA SER A 527 43.81 11.90 -12.02
C SER A 527 44.25 11.69 -13.48
N LEU A 528 43.46 12.21 -14.41
CA LEU A 528 43.69 12.19 -15.85
C LEU A 528 44.25 13.53 -16.38
N ALA A 529 44.20 14.60 -15.57
CA ALA A 529 44.55 15.96 -15.97
C ALA A 529 43.76 16.48 -17.20
N VAL A 530 42.56 15.93 -17.42
CA VAL A 530 41.65 16.29 -18.51
C VAL A 530 40.21 15.89 -18.13
N ASN A 531 39.21 16.43 -18.83
CA ASN A 531 37.81 16.03 -18.64
C ASN A 531 37.65 14.51 -18.80
N PRO A 532 37.04 13.81 -17.84
CA PRO A 532 37.12 12.36 -17.76
C PRO A 532 36.07 11.63 -18.62
N MET A 533 35.07 12.31 -19.17
CA MET A 533 33.90 11.65 -19.78
C MET A 533 34.25 10.68 -20.91
N ALA A 534 35.23 11.03 -21.76
CA ALA A 534 35.66 10.18 -22.85
C ALA A 534 36.30 8.89 -22.31
N THR A 535 37.17 9.00 -21.30
CA THR A 535 37.86 7.87 -20.69
C THR A 535 36.90 6.97 -19.92
N ILE A 536 35.96 7.54 -19.18
CA ILE A 536 34.92 6.77 -18.47
C ILE A 536 34.10 5.96 -19.48
N THR A 537 33.64 6.59 -20.56
CA THR A 537 32.85 5.92 -21.60
C THR A 537 33.67 4.82 -22.29
N ALA A 538 34.93 5.08 -22.63
CA ALA A 538 35.81 4.09 -23.25
C ALA A 538 36.10 2.89 -22.32
N LEU A 539 36.30 3.12 -21.02
CA LEU A 539 36.47 2.04 -20.04
C LEU A 539 35.19 1.22 -19.88
N ALA A 540 34.01 1.85 -19.86
CA ALA A 540 32.74 1.15 -19.79
C ALA A 540 32.50 0.29 -21.04
N GLU A 541 32.77 0.82 -22.24
CA GLU A 541 32.72 0.07 -23.50
C GLU A 541 33.67 -1.13 -23.47
N ARG A 542 34.90 -0.93 -22.99
CA ARG A 542 35.89 -2.00 -22.83
C ARG A 542 35.41 -3.08 -21.88
N THR A 543 34.92 -2.71 -20.70
CA THR A 543 34.41 -3.65 -19.71
C THR A 543 33.26 -4.48 -20.29
N CYS A 544 32.29 -3.83 -20.94
CA CYS A 544 31.16 -4.54 -21.56
C CYS A 544 31.64 -5.49 -22.67
N ASP A 545 32.53 -5.04 -23.55
CA ASP A 545 33.10 -5.85 -24.64
C ASP A 545 33.85 -7.08 -24.12
N LEU A 546 34.64 -6.93 -23.05
CA LEU A 546 35.34 -8.04 -22.40
C LEU A 546 34.37 -9.04 -21.76
N LEU A 547 33.31 -8.57 -21.10
CA LEU A 547 32.28 -9.44 -20.53
C LEU A 547 31.48 -10.17 -21.61
N ILE A 548 31.10 -9.48 -22.69
CA ILE A 548 30.40 -10.06 -23.84
C ILE A 548 31.23 -11.17 -24.47
N LYS A 549 32.53 -10.91 -24.70
CA LYS A 549 33.49 -11.89 -25.22
C LYS A 549 33.67 -13.08 -24.26
N LYS A 550 33.84 -12.83 -22.96
CA LYS A 550 33.98 -13.88 -21.92
C LYS A 550 32.78 -14.82 -21.93
N ASN A 551 31.57 -14.30 -22.12
CA ASN A 551 30.33 -15.06 -22.10
C ASN A 551 29.87 -15.59 -23.47
N GLY A 552 30.61 -15.31 -24.55
CA GLY A 552 30.26 -15.74 -25.91
C GLY A 552 28.95 -15.15 -26.44
N TRP A 553 28.58 -13.95 -25.99
CA TRP A 553 27.34 -13.30 -26.43
C TRP A 553 27.51 -12.58 -27.77
N THR A 554 26.44 -12.54 -28.56
CA THR A 554 26.40 -11.80 -29.84
C THR A 554 25.68 -10.47 -29.63
N VAL A 555 26.29 -9.38 -30.07
CA VAL A 555 25.72 -8.03 -29.98
C VAL A 555 24.92 -7.71 -31.23
N ASP A 556 23.71 -7.20 -31.06
CA ASP A 556 22.95 -6.56 -32.13
C ASP A 556 23.58 -5.19 -32.44
N GLU A 557 24.32 -5.08 -33.55
CA GLU A 557 24.98 -3.84 -34.01
C GLU A 557 24.12 -3.06 -35.02
N SER A 558 22.84 -3.44 -35.21
CA SER A 558 21.97 -2.76 -36.16
C SER A 558 21.64 -1.32 -35.71
N PRO A 559 21.58 -0.36 -36.64
CA PRO A 559 21.20 1.01 -36.31
C PRO A 559 19.71 1.12 -36.01
N ASN A 560 19.33 1.98 -35.06
CA ASN A 560 17.93 2.15 -34.64
C ASN A 560 17.00 2.81 -35.68
N GLY A 561 17.54 3.51 -36.68
CA GLY A 561 16.75 4.44 -37.49
C GLY A 561 16.29 5.66 -36.68
N LYS A 562 15.20 6.34 -37.07
CA LYS A 562 14.65 7.47 -36.30
C LYS A 562 13.80 6.95 -35.14
N LEU A 563 14.17 7.29 -33.91
CA LEU A 563 13.43 6.91 -32.70
C LEU A 563 12.25 7.85 -32.43
N ASN A 564 11.14 7.29 -31.98
CA ASN A 564 10.04 8.02 -31.37
C ASN A 564 10.10 7.83 -29.84
N LEU A 565 10.71 8.78 -29.14
CA LEU A 565 10.93 8.72 -27.69
C LEU A 565 9.62 8.76 -26.87
N TYR A 566 8.52 9.22 -27.47
CA TYR A 566 7.18 9.20 -26.87
C TYR A 566 6.35 7.99 -27.31
N GLY A 567 6.94 7.09 -28.10
CA GLY A 567 6.30 5.90 -28.63
C GLY A 567 6.54 4.66 -27.77
N LYS A 568 6.43 3.48 -28.39
CA LYS A 568 6.81 2.20 -27.78
C LYS A 568 8.22 1.81 -28.23
N PRO A 569 9.02 1.13 -27.39
CA PRO A 569 10.34 0.65 -27.79
C PRO A 569 10.22 -0.42 -28.88
N ALA A 570 11.22 -0.54 -29.75
CA ALA A 570 11.24 -1.55 -30.81
C ALA A 570 11.22 -2.98 -30.27
N LYS A 571 11.92 -3.24 -29.18
CA LYS A 571 11.86 -4.50 -28.43
C LYS A 571 11.11 -4.25 -27.13
N VAL A 572 9.98 -4.93 -26.95
CA VAL A 572 9.22 -4.92 -25.70
C VAL A 572 9.62 -6.15 -24.89
N ALA A 573 10.19 -5.94 -23.70
CA ALA A 573 10.45 -7.04 -22.79
C ALA A 573 9.12 -7.76 -22.45
N PRO A 574 9.10 -9.10 -22.36
CA PRO A 574 7.89 -9.82 -22.00
C PRO A 574 7.34 -9.30 -20.66
N ILE A 575 6.08 -8.85 -20.70
CA ILE A 575 5.36 -8.29 -19.57
C ILE A 575 4.77 -9.48 -18.80
N SER A 576 4.97 -9.55 -17.49
CA SER A 576 4.33 -10.60 -16.69
C SER A 576 2.81 -10.46 -16.75
N ASN A 577 2.07 -11.57 -16.68
CA ASN A 577 0.60 -11.55 -16.70
C ASN A 577 0.01 -10.59 -15.64
N ASP A 578 0.67 -10.44 -14.49
CA ASP A 578 0.28 -9.50 -13.44
C ASP A 578 0.39 -8.03 -13.86
N VAL A 579 1.44 -7.67 -14.60
CA VAL A 579 1.60 -6.30 -15.12
C VAL A 579 0.62 -6.05 -16.28
N VAL A 580 0.35 -7.05 -17.12
CA VAL A 580 -0.69 -6.96 -18.17
C VAL A 580 -2.06 -6.69 -17.54
N GLU A 581 -2.46 -7.46 -16.53
CA GLU A 581 -3.75 -7.29 -15.86
C GLU A 581 -3.87 -5.90 -15.21
N ASN A 582 -2.83 -5.44 -14.49
CA ASN A 582 -2.79 -4.09 -13.92
C ASN A 582 -2.88 -3.00 -15.00
N SER A 583 -2.14 -3.16 -16.11
CA SER A 583 -2.20 -2.22 -17.24
C SER A 583 -3.57 -2.21 -17.91
N SER A 584 -4.26 -3.35 -17.97
CA SER A 584 -5.61 -3.44 -18.51
C SER A 584 -6.63 -2.73 -17.62
N ILE A 585 -6.49 -2.80 -16.29
CA ILE A 585 -7.32 -2.04 -15.35
C ILE A 585 -7.09 -0.54 -15.53
N LEU A 586 -5.83 -0.11 -15.66
CA LEU A 586 -5.46 1.29 -15.93
C LEU A 586 -6.01 1.78 -17.28
N GLN A 587 -5.99 0.93 -18.31
CA GLN A 587 -6.55 1.26 -19.64
C GLN A 587 -8.09 1.24 -19.67
N GLN A 588 -8.74 0.41 -18.85
CA GLN A 588 -10.19 0.37 -18.70
C GLN A 588 -10.73 1.52 -17.82
N SER A 589 -9.89 2.13 -16.99
CA SER A 589 -10.20 3.40 -16.31
C SER A 589 -10.07 4.57 -17.27
N ASP A 590 -11.12 4.79 -18.07
CA ASP A 590 -11.35 5.99 -18.91
C ASP A 590 -11.43 7.33 -18.13
N GLY A 591 -10.99 7.39 -16.87
CA GLY A 591 -11.24 8.51 -15.95
C GLY A 591 -9.98 9.35 -15.68
N GLN A 592 -10.02 10.63 -16.02
CA GLN A 592 -8.94 11.61 -15.81
C GLN A 592 -8.95 12.25 -14.39
N ASP A 593 -9.42 11.51 -13.36
CA ASP A 593 -9.52 12.01 -11.98
C ASP A 593 -8.82 11.13 -10.94
N GLY A 594 -7.77 10.41 -11.35
CA GLY A 594 -7.01 9.50 -10.50
C GLY A 594 -6.24 10.20 -9.38
N ILE A 595 -6.01 9.47 -8.27
CA ILE A 595 -5.23 9.96 -7.13
C ILE A 595 -4.28 8.88 -6.60
N ARG A 596 -3.23 9.31 -5.91
CA ARG A 596 -2.32 8.45 -5.15
C ARG A 596 -2.19 8.94 -3.72
N PHE A 597 -1.95 8.02 -2.79
CA PHE A 597 -1.57 8.32 -1.42
C PHE A 597 -0.77 7.18 -0.80
N SER A 598 -0.01 7.46 0.25
CA SER A 598 0.80 6.46 0.95
C SER A 598 0.35 6.27 2.39
N GLU A 599 0.22 5.02 2.81
CA GLU A 599 -0.27 4.60 4.12
C GLU A 599 0.81 3.79 4.84
N VAL A 600 1.01 4.06 6.14
CA VAL A 600 1.95 3.33 7.00
C VAL A 600 1.23 2.80 8.24
N MET A 601 1.18 1.48 8.37
CA MET A 601 0.54 0.76 9.46
C MET A 601 1.55 -0.06 10.25
N GLU A 602 1.50 0.02 11.57
CA GLU A 602 2.42 -0.68 12.48
C GLU A 602 1.64 -1.46 13.54
N GLY A 603 2.14 -2.63 13.92
CA GLY A 603 1.48 -3.45 14.92
C GLY A 603 2.22 -4.73 15.21
N SER A 604 1.47 -5.73 15.66
CA SER A 604 2.03 -7.02 16.08
C SER A 604 1.43 -8.15 15.26
N MET A 605 2.23 -9.20 15.06
CA MET A 605 1.85 -10.38 14.29
C MET A 605 2.12 -11.65 15.09
N TYR A 606 1.11 -12.48 15.28
CA TYR A 606 1.26 -13.82 15.80
C TYR A 606 1.53 -14.80 14.64
N ILE A 607 2.51 -15.69 14.81
CA ILE A 607 2.84 -16.75 13.85
C ILE A 607 2.32 -18.08 14.39
N GLY A 608 1.34 -18.65 13.70
CA GLY A 608 0.55 -19.82 14.12
C GLY A 608 -0.88 -19.76 13.57
N ASP A 609 -1.55 -20.90 13.53
CA ASP A 609 -2.92 -21.07 13.03
C ASP A 609 -3.94 -21.44 14.12
N ASP A 610 -3.47 -21.81 15.31
CA ASP A 610 -4.23 -22.26 16.49
C ASP A 610 -5.10 -21.16 17.11
N ILE A 611 -4.66 -19.90 17.08
CA ILE A 611 -5.44 -18.77 17.59
C ILE A 611 -6.17 -18.06 16.45
N ILE A 612 -7.50 -18.10 16.51
CA ILE A 612 -8.39 -17.50 15.50
C ILE A 612 -8.72 -16.03 15.85
N ASP A 613 -8.82 -15.69 17.13
CA ASP A 613 -9.23 -14.36 17.59
C ASP A 613 -8.10 -13.32 17.46
N PHE A 614 -8.39 -12.21 16.77
CA PHE A 614 -7.40 -11.18 16.47
C PHE A 614 -6.90 -10.42 17.71
N ASP A 615 -7.75 -10.18 18.71
CA ASP A 615 -7.35 -9.44 19.91
C ASP A 615 -6.44 -10.31 20.79
N ILE A 616 -6.71 -11.62 20.87
CA ILE A 616 -5.82 -12.59 21.53
C ILE A 616 -4.49 -12.67 20.79
N THR A 617 -4.49 -12.79 19.46
CA THR A 617 -3.24 -12.84 18.67
C THR A 617 -2.38 -11.58 18.84
N ASP A 618 -2.98 -10.38 18.84
CA ASP A 618 -2.24 -9.13 19.06
C ASP A 618 -1.62 -9.08 20.47
N SER A 619 -2.33 -9.56 21.49
CA SER A 619 -1.80 -9.64 22.87
C SER A 619 -0.61 -10.59 22.99
N VAL A 620 -0.73 -11.81 22.44
CA VAL A 620 0.34 -12.81 22.46
C VAL A 620 1.55 -12.33 21.64
N ALA A 621 1.32 -11.76 20.46
CA ALA A 621 2.38 -11.23 19.60
C ALA A 621 3.15 -10.09 20.28
N ARG A 622 2.47 -9.17 20.99
CA ARG A 622 3.11 -8.13 21.80
C ARG A 622 3.97 -8.73 22.92
N GLY A 623 3.45 -9.75 23.61
CA GLY A 623 4.21 -10.49 24.63
C GLY A 623 5.47 -11.15 24.07
N ALA A 624 5.42 -11.63 22.82
CA ALA A 624 6.55 -12.22 22.11
C ALA A 624 7.45 -11.19 21.37
N SER A 625 7.14 -9.89 21.46
CA SER A 625 7.84 -8.83 20.69
C SER A 625 7.84 -9.04 19.16
N SER A 626 6.84 -9.75 18.64
CA SER A 626 6.69 -10.01 17.20
C SER A 626 5.98 -8.83 16.53
N THR A 627 6.75 -7.99 15.85
CA THR A 627 6.26 -6.75 15.21
C THR A 627 6.08 -6.92 13.71
N ALA A 628 5.15 -6.15 13.16
CA ALA A 628 4.94 -6.05 11.73
C ALA A 628 4.66 -4.60 11.31
N ARG A 629 5.14 -4.24 10.13
CA ARG A 629 4.93 -2.92 9.51
C ARG A 629 4.54 -3.10 8.04
N LEU A 630 3.44 -2.48 7.65
CA LEU A 630 2.96 -2.45 6.28
C LEU A 630 3.08 -1.02 5.75
N PHE A 631 3.83 -0.84 4.68
CA PHE A 631 3.97 0.43 3.99
C PHE A 631 3.53 0.27 2.56
N ILE A 632 2.55 1.08 2.18
CA ILE A 632 1.91 0.96 0.88
C ILE A 632 1.68 2.32 0.25
N THR A 633 1.73 2.35 -1.07
CA THR A 633 1.17 3.42 -1.88
C THR A 633 0.00 2.85 -2.65
N VAL A 634 -1.15 3.50 -2.47
CA VAL A 634 -2.41 3.17 -3.12
C VAL A 634 -2.59 4.11 -4.30
N HIS A 635 -2.84 3.54 -5.48
CA HIS A 635 -3.22 4.26 -6.68
C HIS A 635 -4.68 3.97 -7.00
N VAL A 636 -5.49 5.02 -7.01
CA VAL A 636 -6.90 4.98 -7.39
C VAL A 636 -7.01 5.53 -8.81
N PRO A 637 -7.24 4.70 -9.83
CA PRO A 637 -7.22 5.16 -11.22
C PRO A 637 -8.36 6.13 -11.58
N SER A 638 -9.51 6.04 -10.92
CA SER A 638 -10.60 7.01 -11.06
C SER A 638 -11.43 7.09 -9.78
N VAL A 639 -11.56 8.30 -9.24
CA VAL A 639 -12.38 8.57 -8.06
C VAL A 639 -13.87 8.52 -8.44
N GLU A 640 -14.24 9.00 -9.62
CA GLU A 640 -15.62 8.93 -10.10
C GLU A 640 -16.19 7.49 -10.14
N LYS A 641 -15.47 6.55 -10.77
CA LYS A 641 -15.91 5.15 -10.83
C LYS A 641 -16.00 4.52 -9.45
N LEU A 642 -15.13 4.92 -8.53
CA LEU A 642 -15.15 4.47 -7.15
C LEU A 642 -16.37 5.00 -6.38
N THR A 643 -16.90 6.19 -6.72
CA THR A 643 -18.15 6.71 -6.16
C THR A 643 -19.41 6.07 -6.74
N ASN A 644 -19.37 5.67 -8.02
CA ASN A 644 -20.54 5.18 -8.77
C ASN A 644 -20.67 3.64 -8.78
N VAL A 645 -19.57 2.90 -8.60
CA VAL A 645 -19.52 1.43 -8.59
C VAL A 645 -18.78 0.98 -7.34
N SER A 646 -19.51 0.43 -6.36
CA SER A 646 -19.00 0.05 -5.02
C SER A 646 -17.97 -1.10 -4.99
N VAL A 647 -17.45 -1.54 -6.14
CA VAL A 647 -16.59 -2.72 -6.29
C VAL A 647 -15.25 -2.41 -6.96
N TYR A 648 -15.00 -1.17 -7.39
CA TYR A 648 -13.75 -0.83 -8.09
C TYR A 648 -12.52 -0.99 -7.17
N ALA A 649 -11.49 -1.69 -7.65
CA ALA A 649 -10.28 -1.96 -6.88
C ALA A 649 -9.18 -0.93 -7.20
N ALA A 650 -8.60 -0.34 -6.16
CA ALA A 650 -7.36 0.44 -6.25
C ALA A 650 -6.14 -0.48 -6.26
N MET A 651 -5.07 -0.05 -6.91
CA MET A 651 -3.80 -0.78 -7.01
C MET A 651 -2.89 -0.43 -5.83
N VAL A 652 -2.16 -1.42 -5.33
CA VAL A 652 -1.29 -1.25 -4.16
C VAL A 652 0.12 -1.72 -4.47
N THR A 653 1.12 -0.89 -4.12
CA THR A 653 2.55 -1.21 -4.18
C THR A 653 3.20 -0.88 -2.84
N GLY A 654 4.30 -1.54 -2.49
CA GLY A 654 5.00 -1.27 -1.23
C GLY A 654 5.63 -2.53 -0.63
N THR A 655 5.78 -2.55 0.70
CA THR A 655 6.45 -3.63 1.42
C THR A 655 5.73 -4.00 2.71
N LEU A 656 5.91 -5.25 3.14
CA LEU A 656 5.50 -5.76 4.44
C LEU A 656 6.75 -6.26 5.18
N SER A 657 7.10 -5.61 6.28
CA SER A 657 8.21 -6.02 7.14
C SER A 657 7.68 -6.81 8.33
N CYS A 658 8.13 -8.05 8.49
CA CYS A 658 7.83 -8.89 9.66
C CYS A 658 8.99 -9.87 9.89
N GLY A 659 9.83 -9.57 10.88
CA GLY A 659 11.06 -10.34 11.17
C GLY A 659 10.80 -11.80 11.55
N ALA A 660 9.61 -12.13 12.04
CA ALA A 660 9.21 -13.49 12.36
C ALA A 660 8.93 -14.36 11.11
N ILE A 661 8.73 -13.73 9.94
CA ILE A 661 8.46 -14.41 8.66
C ILE A 661 9.68 -14.36 7.75
N SER A 662 10.31 -13.18 7.64
CA SER A 662 11.45 -12.96 6.75
C SER A 662 12.40 -11.94 7.36
N GLN A 663 13.70 -12.19 7.23
CA GLN A 663 14.75 -11.27 7.67
C GLN A 663 14.65 -9.92 6.93
N HIS A 664 14.27 -9.94 5.66
CA HIS A 664 14.13 -8.74 4.82
C HIS A 664 12.66 -8.40 4.55
N PRO A 665 12.35 -7.13 4.22
CA PRO A 665 10.99 -6.72 3.84
C PRO A 665 10.45 -7.56 2.67
N LEU A 666 9.20 -8.01 2.81
CA LEU A 666 8.46 -8.68 1.75
C LEU A 666 7.98 -7.64 0.74
N LEU A 667 8.29 -7.82 -0.54
CA LEU A 667 7.89 -6.92 -1.62
C LEU A 667 6.45 -7.24 -2.06
N ILE A 668 5.57 -6.25 -2.14
CA ILE A 668 4.24 -6.43 -2.71
C ILE A 668 4.37 -6.52 -4.23
N THR A 669 4.20 -7.72 -4.78
CA THR A 669 4.25 -7.97 -6.23
C THR A 669 2.90 -7.72 -6.90
N LYS A 670 1.80 -7.89 -6.16
CA LYS A 670 0.43 -7.60 -6.61
C LYS A 670 -0.42 -7.17 -5.43
N GLY A 671 -1.06 -6.01 -5.51
CA GLY A 671 -1.90 -5.53 -4.42
C GLY A 671 -3.19 -4.89 -4.92
N ARG A 672 -4.30 -5.23 -4.27
CA ARG A 672 -5.63 -4.66 -4.52
C ARG A 672 -6.26 -4.17 -3.21
N LEU A 673 -6.90 -3.02 -3.30
CA LEU A 673 -7.66 -2.42 -2.21
C LEU A 673 -9.08 -2.12 -2.68
N GLN A 674 -10.08 -2.58 -1.93
CA GLN A 674 -11.49 -2.30 -2.20
C GLN A 674 -12.09 -1.52 -1.02
N PHE A 675 -12.81 -0.44 -1.32
CA PHE A 675 -13.37 0.45 -0.30
C PHE A 675 -14.85 0.13 -0.03
N PHE A 676 -15.22 0.10 1.26
CA PHE A 676 -16.60 -0.03 1.74
C PHE A 676 -17.40 -1.20 1.15
N VAL A 677 -16.76 -2.36 0.95
CA VAL A 677 -17.40 -3.60 0.50
C VAL A 677 -18.26 -4.17 1.63
N THR A 678 -19.51 -4.52 1.35
CA THR A 678 -20.40 -5.18 2.33
C THR A 678 -19.74 -6.41 2.95
N ASP A 679 -19.88 -6.57 4.25
CA ASP A 679 -19.46 -7.78 4.97
C ASP A 679 -20.62 -8.77 5.01
N ASP A 680 -20.62 -9.73 4.10
CA ASP A 680 -21.70 -10.72 4.00
C ASP A 680 -21.83 -11.60 5.26
N THR A 681 -20.78 -11.65 6.10
CA THR A 681 -20.74 -12.51 7.29
C THR A 681 -21.52 -11.93 8.46
N VAL A 682 -21.76 -10.62 8.51
CA VAL A 682 -22.45 -9.94 9.62
C VAL A 682 -23.65 -9.15 9.12
N SER A 683 -24.59 -8.83 10.00
CA SER A 683 -25.85 -8.17 9.64
C SER A 683 -25.70 -6.84 8.89
N ASP A 684 -24.85 -5.94 9.40
CA ASP A 684 -24.66 -4.57 8.89
C ASP A 684 -23.24 -4.08 9.20
N ALA A 685 -22.33 -4.32 8.26
CA ALA A 685 -20.99 -3.75 8.28
C ALA A 685 -20.44 -3.63 6.86
N THR A 686 -19.48 -2.72 6.70
CA THR A 686 -18.65 -2.63 5.49
C THR A 686 -17.18 -2.79 5.85
N ASN A 687 -16.39 -3.25 4.89
CA ASN A 687 -14.97 -3.46 5.03
C ASN A 687 -14.20 -2.66 3.98
N ILE A 688 -13.04 -2.15 4.38
CA ILE A 688 -11.97 -1.83 3.43
C ILE A 688 -11.09 -3.08 3.33
N LYS A 689 -11.11 -3.77 2.18
CA LYS A 689 -10.45 -5.08 1.99
C LYS A 689 -9.13 -4.91 1.24
N TYR A 690 -8.06 -5.43 1.82
CA TYR A 690 -6.70 -5.48 1.29
C TYR A 690 -6.42 -6.92 0.83
N LYS A 691 -6.00 -7.09 -0.42
CA LYS A 691 -5.53 -8.38 -0.95
C LYS A 691 -4.16 -8.18 -1.59
N LEU A 692 -3.12 -8.68 -0.93
CA LEU A 692 -1.73 -8.45 -1.33
C LEU A 692 -1.04 -9.80 -1.55
N LYS A 693 -0.41 -9.98 -2.69
CA LYS A 693 0.60 -11.00 -2.93
C LYS A 693 1.96 -10.39 -2.64
N VAL A 694 2.69 -10.98 -1.71
CA VAL A 694 4.00 -10.52 -1.29
C VAL A 694 5.06 -11.59 -1.55
N ALA A 695 6.28 -11.17 -1.85
CA ALA A 695 7.41 -12.05 -2.09
C ALA A 695 8.57 -11.70 -1.15
N SER A 696 9.28 -12.70 -0.65
CA SER A 696 10.51 -12.55 0.13
C SER A 696 11.75 -12.61 -0.76
N THR A 697 12.87 -12.16 -0.21
CA THR A 697 14.18 -12.20 -0.88
C THR A 697 14.71 -13.62 -1.11
N ASN A 698 14.14 -14.65 -0.48
CA ASN A 698 14.47 -16.06 -0.74
C ASN A 698 13.60 -16.69 -1.85
N GLY A 699 12.65 -15.94 -2.44
CA GLY A 699 11.75 -16.42 -3.49
C GLY A 699 10.43 -17.03 -3.01
N GLU A 700 10.18 -17.11 -1.70
CA GLU A 700 8.87 -17.53 -1.19
C GLU A 700 7.80 -16.47 -1.46
N THR A 701 6.55 -16.91 -1.62
CA THR A 701 5.42 -16.01 -1.87
C THR A 701 4.30 -16.27 -0.89
N PHE A 702 3.62 -15.20 -0.49
CA PHE A 702 2.55 -15.25 0.51
C PHE A 702 1.35 -14.44 0.03
N LEU A 703 0.16 -14.86 0.46
CA LEU A 703 -1.08 -14.12 0.31
C LEU A 703 -1.42 -13.45 1.63
N VAL A 704 -1.62 -12.13 1.59
CA VAL A 704 -1.99 -11.32 2.74
C VAL A 704 -3.40 -10.79 2.50
N GLU A 705 -4.30 -11.14 3.40
CA GLU A 705 -5.66 -10.62 3.43
C GLU A 705 -5.84 -9.72 4.65
N GLY A 706 -6.18 -8.46 4.40
CA GLY A 706 -6.42 -7.46 5.43
C GLY A 706 -7.84 -6.89 5.35
N ARG A 707 -8.43 -6.54 6.48
CA ARG A 707 -9.70 -5.80 6.51
C ARG A 707 -9.72 -4.74 7.60
N LYS A 708 -10.26 -3.57 7.28
CA LYS A 708 -10.70 -2.57 8.26
C LYS A 708 -12.22 -2.66 8.38
N LYS A 709 -12.73 -2.94 9.57
CA LYS A 709 -14.15 -3.20 9.80
C LYS A 709 -14.87 -1.94 10.25
N ILE A 710 -15.87 -1.52 9.48
CA ILE A 710 -16.69 -0.33 9.72
C ILE A 710 -18.12 -0.81 10.01
N ASP A 711 -18.54 -0.69 11.27
CA ASP A 711 -19.85 -1.12 11.74
C ASP A 711 -20.45 -0.15 12.77
N SER A 712 -21.67 -0.43 13.23
CA SER A 712 -22.43 0.43 14.13
C SER A 712 -21.83 0.60 15.53
N ARG A 713 -20.75 -0.13 15.90
CA ARG A 713 -20.04 0.08 17.17
C ARG A 713 -19.47 1.50 17.30
N MET A 714 -19.24 2.19 16.18
CA MET A 714 -18.77 3.57 16.17
C MET A 714 -19.86 4.63 16.33
N SER A 715 -21.13 4.23 16.45
CA SER A 715 -22.25 5.18 16.62
C SER A 715 -21.99 6.14 17.77
N PHE A 716 -21.93 7.43 17.48
CA PHE A 716 -21.63 8.53 18.40
C PHE A 716 -20.28 8.43 19.15
N SER A 717 -19.35 7.57 18.71
CA SER A 717 -18.05 7.37 19.36
C SER A 717 -16.89 7.64 18.39
N ILE A 718 -16.26 8.79 18.57
CA ILE A 718 -15.07 9.19 17.77
C ILE A 718 -13.91 8.21 17.98
N LEU A 719 -13.72 7.71 19.21
CA LEU A 719 -12.66 6.76 19.51
C LEU A 719 -12.84 5.42 18.75
N GLN A 720 -14.07 4.92 18.69
CA GLN A 720 -14.37 3.69 17.96
C GLN A 720 -14.33 3.91 16.44
N ALA A 721 -14.75 5.09 15.95
CA ALA A 721 -14.58 5.47 14.56
C ALA A 721 -13.11 5.50 14.16
N TRP A 722 -12.25 6.09 14.99
CA TRP A 722 -10.80 6.08 14.80
C TRP A 722 -10.26 4.65 14.74
N LYS A 723 -10.62 3.78 15.69
CA LYS A 723 -10.19 2.37 15.67
C LYS A 723 -10.67 1.65 14.40
N ALA A 724 -11.89 1.88 13.95
CA ALA A 724 -12.46 1.24 12.77
C ALA A 724 -11.76 1.65 11.46
N THR A 725 -11.32 2.91 11.35
CA THR A 725 -10.65 3.43 10.15
C THR A 725 -9.13 3.20 10.15
N THR A 726 -8.53 2.94 11.32
CA THR A 726 -7.07 2.80 11.47
C THR A 726 -6.58 1.39 11.79
N ASN A 727 -7.42 0.51 12.35
CA ASN A 727 -7.03 -0.87 12.64
C ASN A 727 -7.24 -1.77 11.42
N LEU A 728 -6.15 -2.37 10.94
CA LEU A 728 -6.14 -3.41 9.93
C LEU A 728 -6.00 -4.79 10.59
N TYR A 729 -7.04 -5.61 10.50
CA TYR A 729 -7.00 -7.02 10.87
C TYR A 729 -6.43 -7.81 9.70
N MET A 730 -5.27 -8.43 9.88
CA MET A 730 -4.49 -9.01 8.79
C MET A 730 -4.19 -10.48 9.02
N THR A 731 -4.39 -11.31 8.00
CA THR A 731 -4.02 -12.73 7.97
C THR A 731 -3.01 -12.96 6.85
N ILE A 732 -1.98 -13.74 7.12
CA ILE A 732 -0.98 -14.17 6.13
C ILE A 732 -1.13 -15.67 5.90
N GLN A 733 -1.13 -16.05 4.63
CA GLN A 733 -1.31 -17.43 4.18
C GLN A 733 -0.26 -17.78 3.12
N ARG A 734 0.04 -19.07 2.98
CA ARG A 734 0.74 -19.59 1.82
C ARG A 734 -0.20 -19.68 0.61
N PRO A 735 0.34 -19.85 -0.61
CA PRO A 735 -0.48 -20.01 -1.81
C PRO A 735 -1.41 -21.23 -1.81
N ASP A 736 -1.14 -22.23 -0.97
CA ASP A 736 -1.99 -23.43 -0.78
C ASP A 736 -3.18 -23.20 0.17
N GLY A 737 -3.30 -22.00 0.76
CA GLY A 737 -4.35 -21.64 1.72
C GLY A 737 -3.99 -21.91 3.19
N SER A 738 -2.84 -22.50 3.49
CA SER A 738 -2.40 -22.70 4.87
C SER A 738 -2.08 -21.36 5.55
N ILE A 739 -2.61 -21.15 6.76
CA ILE A 739 -2.42 -19.92 7.52
C ILE A 739 -1.05 -19.94 8.19
N ILE A 740 -0.32 -18.82 8.06
CA ILE A 740 0.98 -18.61 8.71
C ILE A 740 0.81 -17.80 9.98
N GLY A 741 -0.06 -16.79 9.95
CA GLY A 741 -0.19 -15.87 11.07
C GLY A 741 -1.32 -14.86 10.93
N ARG A 742 -1.65 -14.25 12.06
CA ARG A 742 -2.70 -13.23 12.21
C ARG A 742 -2.19 -12.08 13.08
N GLY A 743 -2.62 -10.87 12.79
CA GLY A 743 -2.20 -9.69 13.53
C GLY A 743 -3.08 -8.47 13.32
N ILE A 744 -2.85 -7.45 14.14
CA ILE A 744 -3.53 -6.15 14.04
C ILE A 744 -2.48 -5.07 13.81
N LEU A 745 -2.53 -4.43 12.64
CA LEU A 745 -1.74 -3.22 12.35
C LEU A 745 -2.59 -1.97 12.55
N ARG A 746 -1.96 -0.86 12.92
CA ARG A 746 -2.63 0.39 13.29
C ARG A 746 -1.93 1.58 12.65
N ILE A 747 -2.71 2.55 12.17
CA ILE A 747 -2.17 3.85 11.77
C ILE A 747 -2.07 4.74 13.01
N SER A 748 -0.87 5.23 13.32
CA SER A 748 -0.67 6.22 14.38
C SER A 748 -1.20 7.60 13.95
N LEU A 749 -1.52 8.49 14.89
CA LEU A 749 -2.00 9.85 14.56
C LEU A 749 -1.00 10.62 13.69
N SER A 750 0.30 10.48 13.96
CA SER A 750 1.35 11.10 13.13
C SER A 750 1.38 10.54 11.71
N ASN A 751 1.21 9.22 11.55
CA ASN A 751 1.21 8.58 10.24
C ASN A 751 -0.04 8.93 9.44
N PHE A 752 -1.19 9.05 10.10
CA PHE A 752 -2.43 9.50 9.46
C PHE A 752 -2.32 10.94 8.96
N ILE A 753 -1.75 11.86 9.76
CA ILE A 753 -1.51 13.25 9.30
C ILE A 753 -0.55 13.27 8.11
N ASN A 754 0.47 12.40 8.11
CA ASN A 754 1.39 12.29 6.98
C ASN A 754 0.71 11.70 5.75
N GLU A 755 -0.13 10.67 5.89
CA GLU A 755 -0.92 10.08 4.82
C GLU A 755 -1.76 11.16 4.11
N LEU A 756 -2.48 12.00 4.86
CA LEU A 756 -3.24 13.12 4.30
C LEU A 756 -2.37 14.11 3.48
N ARG A 757 -1.09 14.27 3.84
CA ARG A 757 -0.14 15.11 3.11
C ARG A 757 0.43 14.45 1.85
N THR A 758 0.28 13.14 1.72
CA THR A 758 0.70 12.36 0.53
C THR A 758 -0.39 12.21 -0.51
N ILE A 759 -1.63 12.64 -0.24
CA ILE A 759 -2.71 12.60 -1.23
C ILE A 759 -2.38 13.59 -2.35
N GLU A 760 -2.12 13.05 -3.54
CA GLU A 760 -1.75 13.81 -4.73
C GLU A 760 -2.57 13.33 -5.94
N PRO A 761 -3.01 14.25 -6.82
CA PRO A 761 -3.65 13.88 -8.08
C PRO A 761 -2.64 13.23 -9.03
N ASP A 762 -3.12 12.36 -9.92
CA ASP A 762 -2.29 11.85 -11.00
C ASP A 762 -1.79 12.97 -11.91
N GLU A 763 -0.58 12.80 -12.48
CA GLU A 763 0.06 13.80 -13.33
C GLU A 763 -0.76 14.10 -14.59
N ASP A 764 -1.41 13.07 -15.13
CA ASP A 764 -2.28 13.09 -16.31
C ASP A 764 -3.61 13.82 -16.10
N ASN A 765 -3.96 14.19 -14.85
CA ASN A 765 -5.20 14.91 -14.57
C ASN A 765 -5.16 16.32 -15.16
N ALA A 766 -6.29 16.81 -15.68
CA ALA A 766 -6.40 18.20 -16.13
C ALA A 766 -6.21 19.18 -14.96
N PRO A 767 -5.78 20.44 -15.21
CA PRO A 767 -5.53 21.43 -14.15
C PRO A 767 -6.72 21.64 -13.19
N SER A 768 -7.96 21.58 -13.68
CA SER A 768 -9.17 21.65 -12.85
C SER A 768 -9.34 20.42 -11.96
N GLN A 769 -9.00 19.23 -12.46
CA GLN A 769 -9.12 17.95 -11.75
C GLN A 769 -8.05 17.78 -10.67
N LYS A 770 -6.86 18.36 -10.86
CA LYS A 770 -5.78 18.36 -9.84
C LYS A 770 -6.23 18.96 -8.50
N LEU A 771 -7.21 19.87 -8.50
CA LEU A 771 -7.76 20.46 -7.29
C LEU A 771 -8.92 19.63 -6.69
N TYR A 772 -9.88 19.21 -7.51
CA TYR A 772 -11.12 18.59 -7.01
C TYR A 772 -11.02 17.08 -6.77
N ALA A 773 -10.15 16.34 -7.45
CA ALA A 773 -10.06 14.87 -7.30
C ALA A 773 -9.68 14.42 -5.86
N PRO A 774 -8.63 14.99 -5.22
CA PRO A 774 -8.35 14.73 -3.81
C PRO A 774 -9.52 15.06 -2.87
N ALA A 775 -10.16 16.21 -3.09
CA ALA A 775 -11.30 16.65 -2.28
C ALA A 775 -12.50 15.71 -2.41
N ARG A 776 -12.81 15.24 -3.62
CA ARG A 776 -13.88 14.27 -3.90
C ARG A 776 -13.60 12.93 -3.25
N PHE A 777 -12.36 12.45 -3.26
CA PHE A 777 -11.97 11.23 -2.57
C PHE A 777 -12.15 11.34 -1.05
N VAL A 778 -11.65 12.42 -0.44
CA VAL A 778 -11.83 12.68 0.99
C VAL A 778 -13.32 12.78 1.35
N TYR A 779 -14.12 13.44 0.52
CA TYR A 779 -15.57 13.52 0.69
C TYR A 779 -16.23 12.14 0.61
N PHE A 780 -15.89 11.32 -0.39
CA PHE A 780 -16.39 9.94 -0.53
C PHE A 780 -16.06 9.11 0.72
N PHE A 781 -14.82 9.17 1.19
CA PHE A 781 -14.39 8.41 2.36
C PHE A 781 -15.11 8.89 3.62
N ALA A 782 -15.14 10.21 3.86
CA ALA A 782 -15.79 10.82 5.01
C ALA A 782 -17.29 10.53 5.03
N THR A 783 -18.00 10.67 3.92
CA THR A 783 -19.45 10.39 3.84
C THR A 783 -19.75 8.94 4.18
N ASN A 784 -18.94 7.97 3.73
CA ASN A 784 -19.18 6.56 4.05
C ASN A 784 -18.87 6.21 5.51
N VAL A 785 -17.87 6.85 6.14
CA VAL A 785 -17.59 6.68 7.58
C VAL A 785 -18.67 7.37 8.43
N LEU A 786 -19.07 8.60 8.08
CA LEU A 786 -20.06 9.38 8.81
C LEU A 786 -21.43 8.68 8.87
N LYS A 787 -21.81 7.91 7.84
CA LYS A 787 -23.00 7.06 7.87
C LYS A 787 -23.03 6.15 9.12
N TYR A 788 -21.90 5.56 9.50
CA TYR A 788 -21.84 4.66 10.66
C TYR A 788 -21.65 5.40 12.00
N ILE A 789 -20.97 6.56 12.00
CA ILE A 789 -20.90 7.43 13.19
C ILE A 789 -22.29 7.94 13.57
N PHE A 790 -23.09 8.31 12.58
CA PHE A 790 -24.47 8.76 12.74
C PHE A 790 -25.46 7.68 12.29
N SER A 791 -25.25 6.43 12.71
CA SER A 791 -26.06 5.28 12.27
C SER A 791 -27.58 5.51 12.33
N PRO A 792 -28.17 6.11 13.38
CA PRO A 792 -29.62 6.40 13.42
C PRO A 792 -30.14 7.34 12.32
N ILE A 793 -29.26 8.18 11.74
CA ILE A 793 -29.60 9.18 10.72
C ILE A 793 -29.45 8.59 9.30
N ARG A 794 -28.88 7.39 9.14
CA ARG A 794 -28.78 6.70 7.84
C ARG A 794 -30.15 6.56 7.17
N ALA A 795 -30.17 6.54 5.85
CA ALA A 795 -31.39 6.20 5.13
C ALA A 795 -31.94 4.84 5.62
N LEU A 796 -33.24 4.79 5.91
CA LEU A 796 -33.90 3.55 6.34
C LEU A 796 -33.91 2.56 5.18
N ASP A 797 -33.62 1.32 5.52
CA ASP A 797 -33.70 0.19 4.63
C ASP A 797 -35.10 -0.44 4.75
N TYR A 798 -35.83 -0.42 3.65
CA TYR A 798 -37.19 -0.93 3.55
C TYR A 798 -37.17 -2.30 2.87
N PRO A 799 -38.12 -3.20 3.23
CA PRO A 799 -38.29 -4.49 2.57
C PRO A 799 -38.22 -4.41 1.04
N ASN A 800 -37.52 -5.36 0.43
CA ASN A 800 -37.44 -5.54 -1.02
C ASN A 800 -37.68 -7.02 -1.38
N ASP A 801 -38.25 -7.28 -2.55
CA ASP A 801 -38.59 -8.62 -3.06
C ASP A 801 -37.40 -9.40 -3.64
N SER A 802 -36.18 -8.85 -3.54
CA SER A 802 -34.97 -9.51 -4.00
C SER A 802 -34.71 -10.83 -3.26
N ARG A 803 -34.16 -11.82 -3.95
CA ARG A 803 -33.69 -13.09 -3.34
C ARG A 803 -32.16 -13.19 -3.29
N THR A 804 -31.45 -12.07 -3.42
CA THR A 804 -29.98 -12.05 -3.32
C THR A 804 -29.53 -12.65 -1.98
N GLY A 805 -28.61 -13.61 -2.03
CA GLY A 805 -28.10 -14.30 -0.83
C GLY A 805 -28.90 -15.54 -0.41
N PHE A 806 -30.00 -15.88 -1.11
CA PHE A 806 -30.71 -17.13 -0.86
C PHE A 806 -29.91 -18.31 -1.42
N LEU A 807 -29.75 -19.34 -0.59
CA LEU A 807 -29.18 -20.62 -0.99
C LEU A 807 -30.29 -21.55 -1.49
N ARG A 808 -29.95 -22.47 -2.39
CA ARG A 808 -30.90 -23.48 -2.87
C ARG A 808 -31.18 -24.48 -1.74
N LYS A 809 -32.44 -24.60 -1.32
CA LYS A 809 -32.90 -25.51 -0.26
C LYS A 809 -33.93 -26.53 -0.77
N PRO A 810 -34.07 -27.71 -0.13
CA PRO A 810 -35.13 -28.67 -0.43
C PRO A 810 -36.52 -28.07 -0.17
N MET A 811 -37.43 -28.25 -1.12
CA MET A 811 -38.81 -27.76 -0.99
C MET A 811 -39.66 -28.76 -0.21
N PRO A 812 -40.51 -28.30 0.73
CA PRO A 812 -41.42 -29.17 1.45
C PRO A 812 -42.58 -29.65 0.57
N ARG A 813 -43.17 -30.77 0.96
CA ARG A 813 -44.57 -31.07 0.62
C ARG A 813 -45.49 -30.24 1.51
N ILE A 814 -46.45 -29.55 0.92
CA ILE A 814 -47.37 -28.66 1.63
C ILE A 814 -48.77 -29.30 1.65
N THR A 815 -49.41 -29.30 2.82
CA THR A 815 -50.80 -29.71 3.02
C THR A 815 -51.49 -28.77 4.00
N THR A 816 -52.81 -28.79 4.04
CA THR A 816 -53.59 -28.07 5.04
C THR A 816 -54.10 -29.01 6.12
N ILE A 817 -54.26 -28.48 7.34
CA ILE A 817 -54.90 -29.17 8.47
C ILE A 817 -56.01 -28.27 9.01
N THR A 818 -57.11 -28.88 9.45
CA THR A 818 -58.28 -28.15 9.95
C THR A 818 -58.42 -28.40 11.45
N ALA A 819 -58.37 -27.34 12.24
CA ALA A 819 -58.58 -27.38 13.67
C ALA A 819 -60.05 -27.63 14.02
N GLN A 820 -60.33 -28.09 15.25
CA GLN A 820 -61.68 -28.43 15.70
C GLN A 820 -62.66 -27.25 15.69
N ASP A 821 -62.15 -26.02 15.75
CA ASP A 821 -62.91 -24.78 15.67
C ASP A 821 -63.07 -24.25 14.23
N GLY A 822 -62.72 -25.07 13.22
CA GLY A 822 -62.91 -24.78 11.80
C GLY A 822 -61.79 -23.95 11.16
N VAL A 823 -60.75 -23.58 11.92
CA VAL A 823 -59.60 -22.83 11.40
C VAL A 823 -58.70 -23.72 10.56
N VAL A 824 -58.40 -23.32 9.33
CA VAL A 824 -57.50 -24.04 8.43
C VAL A 824 -56.09 -23.45 8.52
N THR A 825 -55.12 -24.29 8.85
CA THR A 825 -53.69 -23.94 8.94
C THR A 825 -52.84 -24.80 8.02
N THR A 826 -51.57 -24.46 7.86
CA THR A 826 -50.67 -25.14 6.91
C THR A 826 -49.70 -26.07 7.64
N MET A 827 -49.48 -27.26 7.08
CA MET A 827 -48.46 -28.22 7.50
C MET A 827 -47.48 -28.44 6.35
N LYS A 828 -46.18 -28.29 6.63
CA LYS A 828 -45.09 -28.50 5.68
C LYS A 828 -44.27 -29.71 6.10
N ILE A 829 -43.87 -30.56 5.15
CA ILE A 829 -43.24 -31.85 5.42
C ILE A 829 -41.97 -31.97 4.59
N TRP A 830 -40.85 -32.27 5.25
CA TRP A 830 -39.58 -32.61 4.63
C TRP A 830 -39.24 -34.06 4.93
N ASP A 831 -39.05 -34.84 3.86
CA ASP A 831 -38.57 -36.21 3.96
C ASP A 831 -37.04 -36.24 4.15
N PRO A 832 -36.51 -37.30 4.77
CA PRO A 832 -35.06 -37.53 4.85
C PRO A 832 -34.38 -37.55 3.48
N LEU A 833 -33.10 -37.17 3.43
CA LEU A 833 -32.33 -37.24 2.18
C LEU A 833 -32.29 -38.68 1.61
N PRO A 834 -32.26 -38.83 0.27
CA PRO A 834 -32.00 -40.11 -0.37
C PRO A 834 -30.69 -40.71 0.15
N ASP A 835 -30.66 -42.03 0.37
CA ASP A 835 -29.50 -42.81 0.80
C ASP A 835 -29.02 -42.63 2.27
N THR A 836 -29.73 -41.84 3.08
CA THR A 836 -29.48 -41.76 4.54
C THR A 836 -30.31 -42.82 5.31
N PRO A 837 -29.74 -43.53 6.31
CA PRO A 837 -30.50 -44.37 7.23
C PRO A 837 -31.63 -43.58 7.91
N LYS A 838 -32.88 -44.02 7.73
CA LYS A 838 -34.05 -43.30 8.25
C LYS A 838 -34.25 -43.57 9.74
N HIS A 839 -34.42 -42.52 10.51
CA HIS A 839 -34.88 -42.62 11.89
C HIS A 839 -36.35 -42.98 11.95
N ILE A 840 -36.74 -43.71 13.01
CA ILE A 840 -38.11 -44.20 13.18
C ILE A 840 -38.99 -43.11 13.77
N MET A 841 -38.43 -42.28 14.66
CA MET A 841 -39.15 -41.21 15.33
C MET A 841 -39.17 -39.93 14.48
N PRO A 842 -40.34 -39.39 14.11
CA PRO A 842 -40.45 -38.13 13.39
C PRO A 842 -40.34 -36.91 14.33
N ILE A 843 -40.01 -35.75 13.76
CA ILE A 843 -39.89 -34.49 14.51
C ILE A 843 -40.99 -33.53 14.07
N LEU A 844 -41.80 -33.04 15.02
CA LEU A 844 -42.77 -31.97 14.82
C LEU A 844 -42.18 -30.64 15.32
N LEU A 845 -42.04 -29.66 14.44
CA LEU A 845 -41.60 -28.31 14.75
C LEU A 845 -42.78 -27.34 14.72
N ILE A 846 -42.85 -26.45 15.71
CA ILE A 846 -43.91 -25.44 15.84
C ILE A 846 -43.26 -24.07 16.07
N PRO A 847 -43.41 -23.12 15.13
CA PRO A 847 -42.77 -21.82 15.19
C PRO A 847 -43.50 -20.84 16.13
N GLY A 848 -42.92 -19.65 16.28
CA GLY A 848 -43.41 -18.59 17.17
C GLY A 848 -44.47 -17.67 16.56
N ALA A 849 -44.69 -16.52 17.20
CA ALA A 849 -45.60 -15.48 16.72
C ALA A 849 -45.03 -14.80 15.48
N SER A 850 -45.89 -14.47 14.51
CA SER A 850 -45.55 -13.64 13.35
C SER A 850 -44.43 -14.21 12.46
N VAL A 851 -44.12 -15.50 12.60
CA VAL A 851 -43.09 -16.22 11.85
C VAL A 851 -43.67 -17.54 11.29
N ASP A 852 -43.01 -18.15 10.31
CA ASP A 852 -43.41 -19.44 9.71
C ASP A 852 -42.30 -20.50 9.83
N ASP A 853 -42.28 -21.49 8.91
CA ASP A 853 -41.24 -22.52 8.90
C ASP A 853 -39.83 -21.98 8.68
N GLN A 854 -39.66 -20.79 8.09
CA GLN A 854 -38.36 -20.25 7.72
C GLN A 854 -37.46 -19.94 8.91
N ILE A 855 -37.99 -19.92 10.13
CA ILE A 855 -37.14 -19.86 11.33
C ILE A 855 -36.32 -21.15 11.52
N PHE A 856 -36.82 -22.27 10.98
CA PHE A 856 -36.16 -23.59 11.00
C PHE A 856 -35.59 -23.96 9.63
N SER A 857 -36.21 -23.51 8.53
CA SER A 857 -35.84 -23.76 7.14
C SER A 857 -35.09 -22.59 6.48
N CYS A 858 -34.46 -21.72 7.28
CA CYS A 858 -33.85 -20.46 6.85
C CYS A 858 -32.98 -20.61 5.59
N PRO A 859 -33.32 -19.93 4.46
CA PRO A 859 -32.65 -20.12 3.18
C PRO A 859 -31.33 -19.36 3.05
N THR A 860 -30.99 -18.47 3.99
CA THR A 860 -29.81 -17.60 3.93
C THR A 860 -28.62 -18.13 4.73
N ILE A 861 -28.77 -19.26 5.44
CA ILE A 861 -27.68 -19.95 6.16
C ILE A 861 -27.37 -21.29 5.53
N HIS A 862 -26.10 -21.72 5.57
CA HIS A 862 -25.64 -22.93 4.89
C HIS A 862 -26.35 -24.21 5.36
N THR A 863 -26.51 -24.37 6.67
CA THR A 863 -27.21 -25.52 7.28
C THR A 863 -28.23 -25.00 8.29
N ASN A 864 -29.52 -25.10 7.95
CA ASN A 864 -30.60 -24.76 8.87
C ASN A 864 -31.08 -26.00 9.66
N THR A 865 -32.04 -25.83 10.57
CA THR A 865 -32.55 -26.92 11.42
C THR A 865 -33.15 -28.06 10.60
N ILE A 866 -33.89 -27.75 9.53
CA ILE A 866 -34.48 -28.77 8.64
C ILE A 866 -33.38 -29.53 7.90
N ASP A 867 -32.42 -28.84 7.30
CA ASP A 867 -31.27 -29.47 6.62
C ASP A 867 -30.52 -30.41 7.58
N TYR A 868 -30.27 -29.96 8.81
CA TYR A 868 -29.53 -30.71 9.81
C TYR A 868 -30.22 -32.04 10.17
N PHE A 869 -31.51 -32.00 10.53
CA PHE A 869 -32.23 -33.21 10.95
C PHE A 869 -32.59 -34.14 9.79
N THR A 870 -32.93 -33.60 8.61
CA THR A 870 -33.23 -34.44 7.42
C THR A 870 -31.99 -35.13 6.87
N THR A 871 -30.81 -34.50 6.98
CA THR A 871 -29.52 -35.14 6.64
C THR A 871 -29.16 -36.25 7.62
N LEU A 872 -29.63 -36.18 8.86
CA LEU A 872 -29.47 -37.24 9.86
C LEU A 872 -30.47 -38.37 9.71
N GLY A 873 -31.47 -38.26 8.82
CA GLY A 873 -32.44 -39.33 8.57
C GLY A 873 -33.82 -39.10 9.22
N TYR A 874 -34.05 -37.96 9.87
CA TYR A 874 -35.33 -37.63 10.48
C TYR A 874 -36.30 -37.04 9.45
N ARG A 875 -37.58 -37.41 9.55
CA ARG A 875 -38.66 -36.69 8.86
C ARG A 875 -39.08 -35.50 9.71
N CYS A 876 -39.18 -34.32 9.10
CA CYS A 876 -39.56 -33.09 9.78
C CYS A 876 -40.93 -32.59 9.33
N TYR A 877 -41.83 -32.39 10.28
CA TYR A 877 -43.13 -31.76 10.12
C TYR A 877 -43.07 -30.36 10.70
N VAL A 878 -43.52 -29.34 9.97
CA VAL A 878 -43.62 -27.96 10.48
C VAL A 878 -45.06 -27.48 10.34
N SER A 879 -45.72 -27.27 11.48
CA SER A 879 -47.07 -26.70 11.51
C SER A 879 -46.99 -25.18 11.61
N ILE A 880 -47.80 -24.44 10.87
CA ILE A 880 -47.89 -22.97 10.93
C ILE A 880 -49.24 -22.58 11.55
N PRO A 881 -49.31 -22.35 12.88
CA PRO A 881 -50.57 -22.07 13.59
C PRO A 881 -51.19 -20.72 13.20
N ARG A 882 -52.39 -20.42 13.73
CA ARG A 882 -53.16 -19.20 13.42
C ARG A 882 -52.47 -17.88 13.79
N PHE A 883 -51.31 -17.91 14.40
CA PHE A 883 -50.50 -16.75 14.78
C PHE A 883 -49.21 -16.61 13.95
N GLY A 884 -48.97 -17.51 13.00
CA GLY A 884 -47.83 -17.43 12.07
C GLY A 884 -48.12 -16.52 10.87
N ILE A 885 -47.32 -16.63 9.81
CA ILE A 885 -47.50 -15.85 8.57
C ILE A 885 -48.64 -16.45 7.73
N ASN A 886 -49.88 -16.00 7.99
CA ASN A 886 -51.07 -16.34 7.21
C ASN A 886 -52.20 -15.30 7.38
N GLU A 887 -53.21 -15.32 6.51
CA GLU A 887 -54.35 -14.39 6.61
C GLU A 887 -55.22 -14.61 7.86
N VAL A 888 -55.18 -15.80 8.45
CA VAL A 888 -55.92 -16.11 9.69
C VAL A 888 -55.38 -15.30 10.88
N ALA A 889 -54.08 -14.98 10.89
CA ALA A 889 -53.46 -14.17 11.94
C ALA A 889 -54.08 -12.77 12.09
N LYS A 890 -54.66 -12.22 11.03
CA LYS A 890 -55.33 -10.91 11.04
C LYS A 890 -56.73 -10.93 11.69
N GLN A 891 -57.28 -12.10 12.01
CA GLN A 891 -58.67 -12.25 12.48
C GLN A 891 -58.85 -12.06 14.00
N GLY A 892 -57.77 -11.80 14.73
CA GLY A 892 -57.84 -11.34 16.12
C GLY A 892 -58.07 -12.39 17.20
N TRP A 893 -57.63 -13.63 16.94
CA TRP A 893 -57.55 -14.73 17.89
C TRP A 893 -56.57 -14.48 19.05
N THR A 894 -56.62 -15.32 20.09
CA THR A 894 -55.69 -15.28 21.24
C THR A 894 -54.77 -16.50 21.27
N CYS A 895 -53.70 -16.44 22.08
CA CYS A 895 -52.79 -17.59 22.31
C CYS A 895 -53.52 -18.85 22.79
N TYR A 896 -54.61 -18.68 23.55
CA TYR A 896 -55.41 -19.77 24.09
C TYR A 896 -56.15 -20.52 22.98
N ASP A 897 -56.65 -19.82 21.96
CA ASP A 897 -57.39 -20.41 20.84
C ASP A 897 -56.50 -21.31 19.98
N ALA A 898 -55.23 -20.94 19.84
CA ALA A 898 -54.25 -21.71 19.06
C ALA A 898 -53.96 -23.12 19.62
N ARG A 899 -54.41 -23.47 20.83
CA ARG A 899 -54.32 -24.84 21.37
C ARG A 899 -54.99 -25.87 20.45
N TRP A 900 -56.01 -25.47 19.71
CA TRP A 900 -56.70 -26.33 18.74
C TRP A 900 -55.86 -26.59 17.48
N ASP A 901 -55.02 -25.62 17.08
CA ASP A 901 -54.07 -25.81 15.98
C ASP A 901 -52.97 -26.80 16.39
N ILE A 902 -52.49 -26.71 17.64
CA ILE A 902 -51.51 -27.64 18.19
C ILE A 902 -52.07 -29.06 18.20
N LYS A 903 -53.31 -29.23 18.66
CA LYS A 903 -53.99 -30.54 18.64
C LYS A 903 -54.08 -31.11 17.23
N ALA A 904 -54.58 -30.33 16.27
CA ALA A 904 -54.73 -30.78 14.89
C ALA A 904 -53.39 -31.17 14.25
N ALA A 905 -52.32 -30.41 14.54
CA ALA A 905 -50.98 -30.73 14.06
C ALA A 905 -50.46 -32.06 14.62
N MET A 906 -50.66 -32.31 15.92
CA MET A 906 -50.21 -33.54 16.56
C MET A 906 -51.06 -34.75 16.15
N GLU A 907 -52.37 -34.59 15.99
CA GLU A 907 -53.27 -35.62 15.44
C GLU A 907 -52.84 -36.01 14.02
N TYR A 908 -52.59 -35.02 13.17
CA TYR A 908 -52.11 -35.25 11.81
C TYR A 908 -50.80 -36.04 11.78
N VAL A 909 -49.79 -35.65 12.57
CA VAL A 909 -48.52 -36.40 12.62
C VAL A 909 -48.73 -37.85 13.07
N ARG A 910 -49.57 -38.07 14.09
CA ARG A 910 -49.88 -39.43 14.56
C ARG A 910 -50.58 -40.27 13.50
N GLU A 911 -51.52 -39.69 12.77
CA GLU A 911 -52.21 -40.38 11.67
C GLU A 911 -51.22 -40.76 10.55
N GLN A 912 -50.34 -39.84 10.15
CA GLN A 912 -49.35 -40.09 9.10
C GLN A 912 -48.27 -41.11 9.52
N GLU A 913 -48.02 -41.25 10.82
CA GLU A 913 -46.93 -42.06 11.38
C GLU A 913 -47.45 -43.30 12.13
N ASN A 914 -48.67 -43.74 11.81
CA ASN A 914 -49.32 -44.95 12.33
C ASN A 914 -49.36 -45.01 13.87
N GLY A 915 -49.61 -43.88 14.51
CA GLY A 915 -49.75 -43.75 15.96
C GLY A 915 -48.43 -43.76 16.74
N ARG A 916 -47.26 -43.79 16.06
CA ARG A 916 -45.94 -43.74 16.71
C ARG A 916 -45.77 -42.42 17.49
N LYS A 917 -44.99 -42.50 18.57
CA LYS A 917 -44.57 -41.30 19.31
C LYS A 917 -43.62 -40.47 18.46
N PHE A 918 -43.76 -39.15 18.53
CA PHE A 918 -42.90 -38.20 17.84
C PHE A 918 -42.19 -37.30 18.86
N TYR A 919 -41.16 -36.59 18.40
CA TYR A 919 -40.47 -35.58 19.20
C TYR A 919 -40.93 -34.17 18.80
N ALA A 920 -41.25 -33.31 19.77
CA ALA A 920 -41.74 -31.96 19.49
C ALA A 920 -40.68 -30.88 19.75
N ILE A 921 -40.42 -30.00 18.78
CA ILE A 921 -39.58 -28.80 18.95
C ILE A 921 -40.52 -27.59 18.86
N VAL A 922 -40.74 -26.91 19.97
CA VAL A 922 -41.71 -25.81 20.07
C VAL A 922 -41.01 -24.52 20.47
N HIS A 923 -41.23 -23.46 19.71
CA HIS A 923 -40.54 -22.17 19.91
C HIS A 923 -41.48 -21.04 20.28
N CYS A 924 -41.10 -20.23 21.27
CA CYS A 924 -41.80 -19.00 21.66
C CYS A 924 -43.29 -19.23 21.87
N LEU A 925 -44.13 -18.65 21.01
CA LEU A 925 -45.56 -18.78 21.10
C LEU A 925 -46.09 -20.18 20.78
N GLY A 926 -45.41 -20.92 19.89
CA GLY A 926 -45.65 -22.34 19.70
C GLY A 926 -45.45 -23.12 21.00
N SER A 927 -44.47 -22.73 21.82
CA SER A 927 -44.24 -23.31 23.14
C SER A 927 -45.35 -22.95 24.14
N ILE A 928 -45.80 -21.69 24.16
CA ILE A 928 -46.91 -21.22 25.01
C ILE A 928 -48.23 -21.91 24.64
N SER A 929 -48.56 -22.00 23.36
CA SER A 929 -49.80 -22.66 22.93
C SER A 929 -49.74 -24.17 23.15
N THR A 930 -48.56 -24.79 23.04
CA THR A 930 -48.36 -26.21 23.37
C THR A 930 -48.51 -26.44 24.88
N SER A 931 -47.97 -25.55 25.71
CA SER A 931 -48.13 -25.62 27.16
C SER A 931 -49.60 -25.49 27.58
N ILE A 932 -50.35 -24.58 26.96
CA ILE A 932 -51.80 -24.45 27.14
C ILE A 932 -52.54 -25.73 26.71
N ALA A 933 -52.20 -26.31 25.55
CA ALA A 933 -52.84 -27.52 25.04
C ALA A 933 -52.64 -28.73 25.97
N LEU A 934 -51.44 -28.88 26.54
CA LEU A 934 -51.10 -29.93 27.51
C LEU A 934 -51.76 -29.67 28.87
N LEU A 935 -51.66 -28.45 29.39
CA LEU A 935 -52.23 -28.07 30.69
C LEU A 935 -53.76 -28.15 30.70
N THR A 936 -54.44 -27.93 29.57
CA THR A 936 -55.89 -28.08 29.45
C THR A 936 -56.34 -29.53 29.19
N GLY A 937 -55.41 -30.44 28.90
CA GLY A 937 -55.69 -31.84 28.56
C GLY A 937 -56.26 -32.04 27.15
N VAL A 938 -56.23 -31.00 26.31
CA VAL A 938 -56.64 -31.08 24.90
C VAL A 938 -55.70 -31.97 24.08
N VAL A 939 -54.42 -31.99 24.47
CA VAL A 939 -53.36 -32.88 23.97
C VAL A 939 -52.85 -33.74 25.13
N ASN A 940 -52.66 -35.04 24.89
CA ASN A 940 -52.06 -35.94 25.88
C ASN A 940 -50.53 -35.99 25.70
N ALA A 941 -49.78 -35.80 26.80
CA ALA A 941 -48.32 -35.88 26.83
C ALA A 941 -47.77 -37.22 26.32
N GLU A 942 -48.52 -38.33 26.47
CA GLU A 942 -48.14 -39.67 26.02
C GLU A 942 -47.96 -39.79 24.50
N TRP A 943 -48.51 -38.85 23.73
CA TRP A 943 -48.34 -38.80 22.28
C TRP A 943 -46.90 -38.50 21.86
N MET A 944 -46.10 -37.92 22.76
CA MET A 944 -44.73 -37.50 22.49
C MET A 944 -43.73 -38.41 23.20
N ALA A 945 -42.57 -38.63 22.56
CA ALA A 945 -41.42 -39.27 23.19
C ALA A 945 -40.64 -38.28 24.07
N GLY A 946 -40.69 -37.00 23.73
CA GLY A 946 -40.10 -35.88 24.45
C GLY A 946 -40.31 -34.57 23.68
N MET A 947 -39.90 -33.45 24.26
CA MET A 947 -39.97 -32.16 23.59
C MET A 947 -38.82 -31.21 23.96
N THR A 948 -38.45 -30.34 23.01
CA THR A 948 -37.61 -29.16 23.25
C THR A 948 -38.50 -27.93 23.26
N SER A 949 -38.54 -27.24 24.39
CA SER A 949 -39.23 -25.97 24.58
C SER A 949 -38.24 -24.82 24.53
N SER A 950 -38.39 -23.94 23.54
CA SER A 950 -37.47 -22.84 23.30
C SER A 950 -38.01 -21.49 23.81
N GLN A 951 -37.17 -20.81 24.60
CA GLN A 951 -37.30 -19.46 25.19
C GLN A 951 -38.33 -19.31 26.33
N VAL A 952 -39.45 -20.03 26.29
CA VAL A 952 -40.57 -19.89 27.25
C VAL A 952 -41.43 -21.15 27.24
N PHE A 953 -42.21 -21.44 28.29
CA PHE A 953 -43.17 -22.56 28.30
C PHE A 953 -44.50 -22.19 28.97
N CYS A 954 -44.63 -22.37 30.29
CA CYS A 954 -45.86 -22.04 31.03
C CYS A 954 -45.72 -20.84 31.99
N ASP A 955 -44.49 -20.39 32.27
CA ASP A 955 -44.15 -19.15 32.97
C ASP A 955 -43.57 -18.14 31.96
N LEU A 956 -44.15 -16.93 31.87
CA LEU A 956 -43.90 -15.91 30.82
C LEU A 956 -43.28 -14.64 31.42
N ARG A 957 -42.05 -14.71 31.90
CA ARG A 957 -41.33 -13.52 32.38
C ARG A 957 -40.73 -12.74 31.22
N PHE A 958 -41.23 -11.53 30.98
CA PHE A 958 -40.64 -10.63 29.99
C PHE A 958 -39.28 -10.09 30.44
N SER A 959 -38.44 -9.74 29.47
CA SER A 959 -37.23 -8.95 29.71
C SER A 959 -37.58 -7.58 30.31
N LYS A 960 -36.61 -6.90 30.93
CA LYS A 960 -36.81 -5.60 31.60
C LYS A 960 -37.51 -4.56 30.71
N ASP A 961 -37.12 -4.46 29.45
CA ASP A 961 -37.68 -3.48 28.51
C ASP A 961 -39.12 -3.81 28.16
N ASN A 962 -39.43 -5.08 27.96
CA ASN A 962 -40.78 -5.53 27.65
C ASN A 962 -41.72 -5.49 28.87
N VAL A 963 -41.20 -5.63 30.10
CA VAL A 963 -42.00 -5.43 31.32
C VAL A 963 -42.55 -4.00 31.37
N LEU A 964 -41.75 -3.00 31.00
CA LEU A 964 -42.20 -1.60 30.96
C LEU A 964 -43.33 -1.42 29.93
N LYS A 965 -43.17 -1.96 28.72
CA LYS A 965 -44.20 -1.94 27.66
C LYS A 965 -45.47 -2.66 28.11
N ALA A 966 -45.33 -3.87 28.67
CA ALA A 966 -46.44 -4.72 29.07
C ALA A 966 -47.29 -4.08 30.19
N LYS A 967 -46.67 -3.29 31.08
CA LYS A 967 -47.36 -2.53 32.14
C LYS A 967 -48.02 -1.23 31.66
N THR A 968 -47.75 -0.78 30.43
CA THR A 968 -48.25 0.49 29.88
C THR A 968 -49.16 0.28 28.66
N PRO A 969 -50.41 -0.19 28.86
CA PRO A 969 -51.33 -0.52 27.76
C PRO A 969 -51.77 0.69 26.91
N THR A 970 -51.53 1.92 27.39
CA THR A 970 -51.84 3.17 26.70
C THR A 970 -51.24 3.24 25.31
N LEU A 971 -50.00 2.76 25.11
CA LEU A 971 -49.32 2.82 23.82
C LEU A 971 -49.96 1.89 22.78
N ALA A 972 -50.31 0.68 23.20
CA ALA A 972 -51.03 -0.29 22.36
C ALA A 972 -52.42 0.21 21.96
N ASN A 973 -53.14 0.83 22.92
CA ASN A 973 -54.47 1.42 22.67
C ASN A 973 -54.42 2.67 21.78
N LEU A 974 -53.36 3.48 21.92
CA LEU A 974 -53.12 4.65 21.08
C LEU A 974 -52.82 4.23 19.63
N TYR A 975 -51.93 3.26 19.44
CA TYR A 975 -51.66 2.71 18.10
C TYR A 975 -52.94 2.13 17.47
N ARG A 976 -53.71 1.33 18.23
CA ARG A 976 -54.97 0.76 17.74
C ARG A 976 -55.95 1.81 17.25
N SER A 977 -56.04 2.94 17.95
CA SER A 977 -56.92 4.06 17.60
C SER A 977 -56.48 4.82 16.34
N ILE A 978 -55.18 4.86 16.05
CA ILE A 978 -54.61 5.67 14.96
C ILE A 978 -54.32 4.84 13.70
N ALA A 979 -53.92 3.58 13.86
CA ALA A 979 -53.38 2.72 12.80
C ALA A 979 -54.13 1.39 12.62
N GLY A 980 -55.13 1.09 13.45
CA GLY A 980 -55.97 -0.10 13.35
C GLY A 980 -55.50 -1.31 14.19
N PRO A 981 -56.21 -2.45 14.10
CA PRO A 981 -56.01 -3.61 14.98
C PRO A 981 -54.84 -4.53 14.56
N TRP A 982 -54.25 -4.33 13.38
CA TRP A 982 -53.09 -5.06 12.88
C TRP A 982 -51.85 -4.17 12.93
N LEU A 983 -50.82 -4.64 13.63
CA LEU A 983 -49.52 -3.98 13.67
C LEU A 983 -48.61 -4.62 12.63
N ASP A 984 -48.50 -3.97 11.48
CA ASP A 984 -47.70 -4.45 10.37
C ASP A 984 -46.20 -4.22 10.63
N LEU A 985 -45.38 -5.24 10.40
CA LEU A 985 -43.92 -5.11 10.46
C LEU A 985 -43.33 -4.70 9.10
N HIS A 986 -44.10 -4.81 8.02
CA HIS A 986 -43.71 -4.34 6.70
C HIS A 986 -44.11 -2.88 6.53
N SER A 987 -43.16 -2.04 6.17
CA SER A 987 -43.41 -0.65 5.79
C SER A 987 -42.74 -0.32 4.47
N SER A 988 -43.16 0.77 3.86
CA SER A 988 -42.58 1.29 2.62
C SER A 988 -42.51 2.83 2.70
N PRO A 989 -41.68 3.48 1.87
CA PRO A 989 -41.69 4.94 1.77
C PRO A 989 -43.06 5.52 1.37
N SER A 990 -43.90 4.73 0.70
CA SER A 990 -45.28 5.07 0.30
C SER A 990 -46.34 4.71 1.34
N SER A 991 -45.96 4.19 2.51
CA SER A 991 -46.91 3.83 3.57
C SER A 991 -47.63 5.08 4.12
N PRO A 992 -48.84 4.94 4.71
CA PRO A 992 -49.59 6.06 5.28
C PRO A 992 -48.77 6.89 6.26
N GLN A 993 -49.02 8.21 6.34
CA GLN A 993 -48.24 9.15 7.14
C GLN A 993 -47.93 8.70 8.59
N PRO A 994 -48.88 8.11 9.36
CA PRO A 994 -48.58 7.62 10.70
C PRO A 994 -47.53 6.51 10.74
N GLN A 995 -47.54 5.61 9.73
CA GLN A 995 -46.58 4.50 9.61
C GLN A 995 -45.19 5.02 9.23
N PHE A 996 -45.12 5.96 8.28
CA PHE A 996 -43.87 6.59 7.91
C PHE A 996 -43.26 7.36 9.09
N LEU A 997 -44.07 8.13 9.84
CA LEU A 997 -43.62 8.88 11.02
C LEU A 997 -43.13 7.93 12.12
N LEU A 998 -43.82 6.82 12.34
CA LEU A 998 -43.40 5.77 13.27
C LEU A 998 -42.00 5.25 12.90
N ASP A 999 -41.74 4.96 11.62
CA ASP A 999 -40.42 4.51 11.16
C ASP A 999 -39.32 5.54 11.46
N GLN A 1000 -39.60 6.84 11.25
CA GLN A 1000 -38.63 7.89 11.58
C GLN A 1000 -38.35 7.98 13.09
N LEU A 1001 -39.37 7.78 13.94
CA LEU A 1001 -39.20 7.79 15.39
C LEU A 1001 -38.41 6.57 15.89
N LEU A 1002 -38.68 5.38 15.32
CA LEU A 1002 -38.06 4.14 15.76
C LEU A 1002 -36.56 4.04 15.48
N ARG A 1003 -36.00 4.89 14.61
CA ARG A 1003 -34.54 5.03 14.43
C ARG A 1003 -33.78 5.30 15.74
N PHE A 1004 -34.45 5.95 16.69
CA PHE A 1004 -33.88 6.32 17.99
C PHE A 1004 -34.37 5.41 19.12
N TYR A 1005 -35.10 4.34 18.79
CA TYR A 1005 -35.61 3.40 19.78
C TYR A 1005 -34.43 2.63 20.42
N PRO A 1006 -34.35 2.55 21.77
CA PRO A 1006 -33.24 1.89 22.44
C PRO A 1006 -33.32 0.37 22.26
N VAL A 1007 -32.36 -0.20 21.53
CA VAL A 1007 -32.24 -1.64 21.25
C VAL A 1007 -31.08 -2.32 21.99
N GLY A 1008 -30.47 -1.62 22.95
CA GLY A 1008 -29.33 -2.09 23.75
C GLY A 1008 -28.01 -1.42 23.36
N PRO A 1009 -26.87 -2.15 23.33
CA PRO A 1009 -25.57 -1.57 23.00
C PRO A 1009 -25.49 -1.07 21.55
N THR A 1010 -24.58 -0.13 21.25
CA THR A 1010 -24.47 0.52 19.93
C THR A 1010 -24.30 -0.43 18.74
N ARG A 1011 -23.71 -1.61 18.97
CA ARG A 1011 -23.57 -2.69 17.97
C ARG A 1011 -24.88 -3.26 17.45
N GLU A 1012 -25.98 -3.02 18.16
CA GLU A 1012 -27.33 -3.49 17.77
C GLU A 1012 -28.11 -2.45 16.96
N ILE A 1013 -27.52 -1.26 16.74
CA ILE A 1013 -28.12 -0.23 15.88
C ILE A 1013 -27.94 -0.67 14.42
N CYS A 1014 -29.04 -0.68 13.68
CA CYS A 1014 -29.08 -0.88 12.23
C CYS A 1014 -30.06 0.13 11.60
N ASN A 1015 -30.20 0.10 10.27
CA ASN A 1015 -31.14 0.96 9.54
C ASN A 1015 -32.38 0.22 8.99
N SER A 1016 -32.60 -1.06 9.35
CA SER A 1016 -33.75 -1.86 8.86
C SER A 1016 -35.05 -1.47 9.56
N THR A 1017 -36.08 -1.11 8.79
CA THR A 1017 -37.40 -0.78 9.36
C THR A 1017 -38.07 -1.98 10.02
N VAL A 1018 -37.89 -3.18 9.46
CA VAL A 1018 -38.45 -4.42 10.02
C VAL A 1018 -37.80 -4.72 11.36
N CYS A 1019 -36.48 -4.61 11.46
CA CYS A 1019 -35.76 -4.83 12.73
C CYS A 1019 -36.21 -3.84 13.82
N HIS A 1020 -36.42 -2.57 13.46
CA HIS A 1020 -36.90 -1.54 14.39
C HIS A 1020 -38.32 -1.82 14.89
N ARG A 1021 -39.23 -2.16 13.97
CA ARG A 1021 -40.62 -2.50 14.29
C ARG A 1021 -40.71 -3.79 15.11
N ASP A 1022 -39.98 -4.84 14.71
CA ASP A 1022 -39.88 -6.09 15.47
C ASP A 1022 -39.42 -5.85 16.91
N SER A 1023 -38.35 -5.05 17.07
CA SER A 1023 -37.82 -4.69 18.40
C SER A 1023 -38.81 -3.88 19.26
N LEU A 1024 -39.64 -3.05 18.64
CA LEU A 1024 -40.73 -2.36 19.34
C LEU A 1024 -41.77 -3.36 19.85
N VAL A 1025 -42.21 -4.28 18.98
CA VAL A 1025 -43.32 -5.21 19.26
C VAL A 1025 -42.93 -6.30 20.24
N PHE A 1026 -41.87 -7.05 19.92
CA PHE A 1026 -41.49 -8.25 20.64
C PHE A 1026 -40.33 -8.03 21.60
N GLY A 1027 -39.62 -6.91 21.49
CA GLY A 1027 -38.27 -6.78 22.05
C GLY A 1027 -37.24 -7.32 21.06
N ARG A 1028 -35.94 -7.08 21.32
CA ARG A 1028 -34.89 -7.49 20.38
C ARG A 1028 -34.85 -9.02 20.24
N CYS A 1029 -35.28 -9.52 19.09
CA CYS A 1029 -35.40 -10.95 18.79
C CYS A 1029 -34.05 -11.65 18.56
N PHE A 1030 -33.03 -10.95 18.08
CA PHE A 1030 -31.75 -11.53 17.71
C PHE A 1030 -30.59 -10.63 18.12
N THR A 1031 -29.39 -11.19 18.18
CA THR A 1031 -28.18 -10.37 18.24
C THR A 1031 -27.63 -10.21 16.84
N HIS A 1032 -27.30 -8.98 16.44
CA HIS A 1032 -26.79 -8.69 15.09
C HIS A 1032 -25.48 -9.44 14.78
N ALA A 1033 -24.72 -9.83 15.80
CA ALA A 1033 -23.51 -10.64 15.66
C ALA A 1033 -23.79 -12.08 15.17
N ASN A 1034 -24.98 -12.61 15.44
CA ASN A 1034 -25.39 -13.98 15.07
C ASN A 1034 -26.16 -14.04 13.74
N LEU A 1035 -26.42 -12.89 13.11
CA LEU A 1035 -27.02 -12.80 11.79
C LEU A 1035 -25.95 -12.53 10.73
N ASN A 1036 -26.07 -13.19 9.57
CA ASN A 1036 -25.35 -12.79 8.37
C ASN A 1036 -26.11 -11.66 7.64
N HIS A 1037 -25.47 -11.05 6.63
CA HIS A 1037 -26.06 -9.90 5.94
C HIS A 1037 -27.38 -10.26 5.25
N ALA A 1038 -27.42 -11.42 4.58
CA ALA A 1038 -28.60 -11.87 3.86
C ALA A 1038 -29.80 -12.13 4.80
N THR A 1039 -29.60 -12.80 5.93
CA THR A 1039 -30.67 -13.02 6.93
C THR A 1039 -31.22 -11.70 7.45
N HIS A 1040 -30.36 -10.70 7.71
CA HIS A 1040 -30.80 -9.40 8.19
C HIS A 1040 -31.50 -8.55 7.12
N ALA A 1041 -31.01 -8.58 5.88
CA ALA A 1041 -31.63 -7.86 4.75
C ALA A 1041 -33.04 -8.42 4.44
N HIS A 1042 -33.26 -9.71 4.69
CA HIS A 1042 -34.50 -10.41 4.35
C HIS A 1042 -35.43 -10.65 5.53
N LEU A 1043 -35.29 -9.91 6.64
CA LEU A 1043 -36.16 -10.03 7.82
C LEU A 1043 -37.65 -9.93 7.47
N ALA A 1044 -38.02 -9.14 6.46
CA ALA A 1044 -39.39 -9.03 5.96
C ALA A 1044 -39.96 -10.37 5.46
N SER A 1045 -39.12 -11.28 4.98
CA SER A 1045 -39.55 -12.62 4.54
C SER A 1045 -39.81 -13.58 5.70
N TYR A 1046 -39.21 -13.32 6.87
CA TYR A 1046 -39.30 -14.18 8.06
C TYR A 1046 -40.32 -13.70 9.08
N PHE A 1047 -40.64 -12.40 9.07
CA PHE A 1047 -41.56 -11.77 10.00
C PHE A 1047 -42.76 -11.17 9.28
N SER A 1048 -43.94 -11.28 9.88
CA SER A 1048 -45.17 -10.59 9.50
C SER A 1048 -45.66 -9.69 10.65
N GLY A 1049 -46.83 -9.07 10.50
CA GLY A 1049 -47.45 -8.31 11.58
C GLY A 1049 -47.99 -9.18 12.72
N ILE A 1050 -48.52 -8.52 13.75
CA ILE A 1050 -49.24 -9.16 14.85
C ILE A 1050 -50.58 -8.45 15.10
N HIS A 1051 -51.61 -9.23 15.42
CA HIS A 1051 -52.88 -8.66 15.81
C HIS A 1051 -52.84 -8.16 17.27
N MET A 1052 -53.37 -6.96 17.51
CA MET A 1052 -53.28 -6.31 18.82
C MET A 1052 -53.97 -7.09 19.95
N ASN A 1053 -55.05 -7.84 19.68
CA ASN A 1053 -55.66 -8.75 20.68
C ASN A 1053 -54.67 -9.82 21.17
N PHE A 1054 -53.85 -10.34 20.24
CA PHE A 1054 -52.87 -11.36 20.54
C PHE A 1054 -51.77 -10.80 21.45
N LEU A 1055 -51.23 -9.64 21.07
CA LEU A 1055 -50.23 -8.91 21.83
C LEU A 1055 -50.75 -8.51 23.22
N THR A 1056 -52.00 -8.04 23.31
CA THR A 1056 -52.63 -7.66 24.60
C THR A 1056 -52.76 -8.86 25.54
N HIS A 1057 -53.10 -10.04 25.02
CA HIS A 1057 -53.20 -11.26 25.83
C HIS A 1057 -51.82 -11.67 26.38
N LEU A 1058 -50.78 -11.65 25.54
CA LEU A 1058 -49.40 -11.91 25.97
C LEU A 1058 -48.91 -10.89 27.01
N MET A 1059 -49.11 -9.59 26.75
CA MET A 1059 -48.75 -8.52 27.67
C MET A 1059 -49.43 -8.72 29.02
N THR A 1060 -50.70 -9.14 29.03
CA THR A 1060 -51.45 -9.39 30.27
C THR A 1060 -50.87 -10.57 31.05
N MET A 1061 -50.57 -11.69 30.37
CA MET A 1061 -49.97 -12.87 31.02
C MET A 1061 -48.58 -12.55 31.60
N GLY A 1062 -47.73 -11.85 30.86
CA GLY A 1062 -46.37 -11.55 31.32
C GLY A 1062 -46.22 -10.32 32.23
N ALA A 1063 -47.18 -9.39 32.26
CA ALA A 1063 -47.14 -8.24 33.19
C ALA A 1063 -47.62 -8.58 34.61
N ARG A 1064 -48.46 -9.60 34.77
CA ARG A 1064 -49.11 -9.96 36.03
C ARG A 1064 -48.45 -11.17 36.67
N ALA A 1065 -47.93 -11.01 37.88
CA ALA A 1065 -47.53 -12.15 38.70
C ALA A 1065 -48.74 -13.10 38.91
N PRO A 1066 -48.56 -14.43 38.90
CA PRO A 1066 -47.30 -15.18 38.85
C PRO A 1066 -46.68 -15.39 37.45
N HIS A 1067 -47.12 -14.66 36.42
CA HIS A 1067 -46.65 -14.77 35.02
C HIS A 1067 -47.06 -16.06 34.29
N HIS A 1068 -48.08 -16.75 34.78
CA HIS A 1068 -48.55 -18.00 34.19
C HIS A 1068 -49.34 -17.81 32.89
N VAL A 1069 -49.37 -18.87 32.08
CA VAL A 1069 -50.34 -19.01 30.97
C VAL A 1069 -51.79 -19.03 31.49
N ARG A 1070 -52.68 -18.33 30.79
CA ARG A 1070 -54.09 -18.15 31.18
C ARG A 1070 -55.06 -18.45 30.05
N SER A 1071 -56.34 -18.66 30.40
CA SER A 1071 -57.46 -18.76 29.46
C SER A 1071 -57.72 -17.42 28.75
N ASN A 1072 -58.66 -17.36 27.80
CA ASN A 1072 -59.08 -16.11 27.14
C ASN A 1072 -60.36 -15.49 27.75
N LEU A 1073 -60.69 -14.29 27.25
CA LEU A 1073 -61.68 -13.34 27.79
C LEU A 1073 -63.07 -13.40 27.10
N ASN A 1074 -63.17 -13.99 25.90
CA ASN A 1074 -64.42 -14.23 25.16
C ASN A 1074 -64.17 -15.14 23.94
N PRO A 1075 -65.08 -16.05 23.57
CA PRO A 1075 -64.86 -17.11 22.58
C PRO A 1075 -65.13 -16.72 21.11
N ARG A 1076 -65.12 -15.43 20.71
CA ARG A 1076 -65.38 -15.03 19.31
C ARG A 1076 -64.36 -14.03 18.74
N PRO A 1077 -63.96 -14.20 17.45
CA PRO A 1077 -63.14 -13.22 16.73
C PRO A 1077 -63.87 -11.87 16.63
N ASN A 1078 -63.11 -10.76 16.63
CA ASN A 1078 -63.57 -9.36 16.49
C ASN A 1078 -64.36 -8.71 17.64
N SER A 1079 -64.43 -9.31 18.83
CA SER A 1079 -64.98 -8.61 20.00
C SER A 1079 -63.92 -7.68 20.64
N PRO A 1080 -64.28 -6.45 21.09
CA PRO A 1080 -63.34 -5.58 21.80
C PRO A 1080 -62.90 -6.23 23.13
N PRO A 1081 -61.60 -6.19 23.49
CA PRO A 1081 -61.15 -6.70 24.77
C PRO A 1081 -61.74 -5.85 25.91
N PRO A 1082 -62.19 -6.44 27.02
CA PRO A 1082 -62.64 -5.65 28.16
C PRO A 1082 -61.48 -4.85 28.80
N PRO A 1083 -61.81 -3.76 29.51
CA PRO A 1083 -60.82 -2.89 30.13
C PRO A 1083 -59.95 -3.64 31.14
N ILE A 1084 -58.68 -3.25 31.22
CA ILE A 1084 -57.62 -3.90 32.03
C ILE A 1084 -57.87 -3.82 33.55
N SER A 1085 -58.97 -3.20 33.99
CA SER A 1085 -59.28 -2.83 35.36
C SER A 1085 -60.23 -3.78 36.13
N SER A 1086 -60.50 -5.01 35.65
CA SER A 1086 -61.27 -5.98 36.45
C SER A 1086 -60.53 -7.32 36.63
N ASP A 1087 -60.50 -7.78 37.88
CA ASP A 1087 -59.60 -8.79 38.45
C ASP A 1087 -60.06 -10.25 38.25
N THR A 1088 -61.10 -10.50 37.43
CA THR A 1088 -61.88 -11.75 37.48
C THR A 1088 -62.04 -12.50 36.16
N SER A 1089 -61.27 -12.16 35.11
CA SER A 1089 -61.67 -12.52 33.74
C SER A 1089 -60.82 -13.58 33.02
N PHE A 1090 -59.73 -14.06 33.62
CA PHE A 1090 -58.87 -15.09 33.04
C PHE A 1090 -58.41 -16.14 34.06
N ALA A 1091 -58.73 -17.41 33.81
CA ALA A 1091 -58.32 -18.52 34.68
C ALA A 1091 -56.83 -18.84 34.48
N ASP A 1092 -56.11 -18.97 35.59
CA ASP A 1092 -54.75 -19.50 35.60
C ASP A 1092 -54.77 -20.99 35.22
N LEU A 1093 -53.94 -21.37 34.25
CA LEU A 1093 -53.86 -22.75 33.76
C LEU A 1093 -52.73 -23.54 34.42
N VAL A 1094 -51.82 -22.89 35.13
CA VAL A 1094 -50.69 -23.53 35.84
C VAL A 1094 -51.15 -23.85 37.26
N THR A 1095 -52.11 -24.77 37.36
CA THR A 1095 -52.65 -25.27 38.63
C THR A 1095 -52.11 -26.67 38.93
N PRO A 1096 -52.04 -27.10 40.21
CA PRO A 1096 -51.54 -28.43 40.56
C PRO A 1096 -52.20 -29.60 39.79
N PRO A 1097 -53.53 -29.61 39.54
CA PRO A 1097 -54.16 -30.64 38.71
C PRO A 1097 -53.76 -30.60 37.23
N ASN A 1098 -53.55 -29.40 36.68
CA ASN A 1098 -53.17 -29.24 35.28
C ASN A 1098 -51.70 -29.61 35.05
N ILE A 1099 -50.79 -29.21 35.95
CA ILE A 1099 -49.37 -29.59 35.88
C ILE A 1099 -49.21 -31.12 35.94
N GLN A 1100 -50.06 -31.83 36.69
CA GLN A 1100 -50.04 -33.30 36.73
C GLN A 1100 -50.14 -33.95 35.35
N ARG A 1101 -50.78 -33.30 34.37
CA ARG A 1101 -50.89 -33.79 32.99
C ARG A 1101 -49.55 -33.82 32.24
N LEU A 1102 -48.51 -33.18 32.77
CA LEU A 1102 -47.15 -33.19 32.23
C LEU A 1102 -46.31 -34.36 32.77
N ALA A 1103 -46.83 -35.15 33.71
CA ALA A 1103 -46.10 -36.26 34.31
C ALA A 1103 -45.60 -37.25 33.23
N GLY A 1104 -44.32 -37.60 33.30
CA GLY A 1104 -43.67 -38.52 32.35
C GLY A 1104 -43.21 -37.90 31.03
N LEU A 1105 -43.51 -36.63 30.77
CA LEU A 1105 -43.02 -35.94 29.57
C LEU A 1105 -41.57 -35.47 29.76
N LYS A 1106 -40.67 -35.93 28.90
CA LYS A 1106 -39.26 -35.50 28.89
C LYS A 1106 -39.13 -34.13 28.21
N ILE A 1107 -38.57 -33.12 28.88
CA ILE A 1107 -38.49 -31.75 28.36
C ILE A 1107 -37.07 -31.19 28.44
N GLN A 1108 -36.55 -30.73 27.30
CA GLN A 1108 -35.37 -29.88 27.21
C GLN A 1108 -35.78 -28.42 27.05
N PHE A 1109 -35.32 -27.53 27.92
CA PHE A 1109 -35.52 -26.09 27.81
C PHE A 1109 -34.29 -25.43 27.18
N VAL A 1110 -34.47 -24.67 26.10
CA VAL A 1110 -33.37 -23.95 25.42
C VAL A 1110 -33.66 -22.46 25.41
N SER A 1111 -32.77 -21.63 25.95
CA SER A 1111 -32.97 -20.16 26.00
C SER A 1111 -31.71 -19.41 25.54
N GLY A 1112 -31.90 -18.27 24.90
CA GLY A 1112 -30.81 -17.33 24.60
C GLY A 1112 -30.50 -16.49 25.84
N GLY A 1113 -29.24 -16.48 26.29
CA GLY A 1113 -28.82 -15.73 27.48
C GLY A 1113 -28.89 -14.21 27.31
N ALA A 1114 -28.90 -13.72 26.06
CA ALA A 1114 -29.06 -12.30 25.71
C ALA A 1114 -30.46 -11.99 25.13
N SER A 1115 -31.44 -12.88 25.32
CA SER A 1115 -32.83 -12.68 24.90
C SER A 1115 -33.41 -11.41 25.55
N ALA A 1116 -33.89 -10.49 24.71
CA ALA A 1116 -34.62 -9.30 25.15
C ALA A 1116 -36.14 -9.44 24.94
N VAL A 1117 -36.63 -10.64 24.64
CA VAL A 1117 -38.07 -10.95 24.51
C VAL A 1117 -38.59 -11.48 25.84
N TYR A 1118 -38.17 -12.70 26.19
CA TYR A 1118 -38.37 -13.33 27.49
C TYR A 1118 -37.06 -13.40 28.26
N ASP A 1119 -37.14 -13.18 29.57
CA ASP A 1119 -36.01 -13.41 30.47
C ASP A 1119 -35.75 -14.92 30.58
N PRO A 1120 -34.49 -15.40 30.51
CA PRO A 1120 -34.15 -16.81 30.73
C PRO A 1120 -34.69 -17.40 32.04
N LEU A 1121 -35.04 -16.58 33.02
CA LEU A 1121 -35.76 -17.00 34.23
C LEU A 1121 -37.11 -17.66 33.92
N SER A 1122 -37.76 -17.36 32.80
CA SER A 1122 -39.01 -18.00 32.37
C SER A 1122 -38.87 -19.52 32.31
N THR A 1123 -37.84 -20.01 31.60
CA THR A 1123 -37.57 -21.45 31.52
C THR A 1123 -36.97 -22.00 32.81
N ALA A 1124 -36.25 -21.18 33.58
CA ALA A 1124 -35.68 -21.61 34.86
C ALA A 1124 -36.77 -21.93 35.90
N THR A 1125 -37.79 -21.07 36.01
CA THR A 1125 -38.91 -21.27 36.93
C THR A 1125 -39.68 -22.54 36.58
N THR A 1126 -40.06 -22.71 35.31
CA THR A 1126 -40.79 -23.90 34.89
C THR A 1126 -39.96 -25.18 35.04
N TYR A 1127 -38.66 -25.12 34.72
CA TYR A 1127 -37.74 -26.24 34.93
C TYR A 1127 -37.62 -26.63 36.41
N GLY A 1128 -37.54 -25.65 37.31
CA GLY A 1128 -37.54 -25.87 38.76
C GLY A 1128 -38.83 -26.54 39.21
N GLU A 1129 -39.99 -25.96 38.87
CA GLU A 1129 -41.31 -26.47 39.27
C GLU A 1129 -41.53 -27.93 38.83
N LEU A 1130 -41.16 -28.29 37.60
CA LEU A 1130 -41.32 -29.65 37.09
C LEU A 1130 -40.39 -30.63 37.82
N ARG A 1131 -39.16 -30.22 38.14
CA ARG A 1131 -38.20 -31.06 38.87
C ARG A 1131 -38.58 -31.25 40.33
N ASP A 1132 -39.05 -30.20 40.98
CA ASP A 1132 -39.52 -30.25 42.37
C ASP A 1132 -40.73 -31.18 42.50
N ARG A 1133 -41.56 -31.26 41.46
CA ARG A 1133 -42.80 -32.06 41.46
C ARG A 1133 -42.66 -33.49 40.95
N PHE A 1134 -41.82 -33.73 39.95
CA PHE A 1134 -41.70 -35.03 39.26
C PHE A 1134 -40.32 -35.69 39.38
N GLY A 1135 -39.36 -35.05 40.05
CA GLY A 1135 -37.98 -35.50 40.14
C GLY A 1135 -37.08 -34.92 39.04
N SER A 1136 -35.76 -35.11 39.18
CA SER A 1136 -34.77 -34.52 38.27
C SER A 1136 -34.63 -35.26 36.93
N GLU A 1137 -35.04 -36.52 36.85
CA GLU A 1137 -34.91 -37.33 35.64
C GLU A 1137 -35.89 -36.87 34.55
N GLY A 1138 -35.41 -36.78 33.31
CA GLY A 1138 -36.24 -36.40 32.16
C GLY A 1138 -36.33 -34.89 31.88
N TYR A 1139 -35.57 -34.04 32.58
CA TYR A 1139 -35.52 -32.60 32.31
C TYR A 1139 -34.09 -32.09 32.10
N GLU A 1140 -33.90 -31.24 31.10
CA GLU A 1140 -32.61 -30.56 30.84
C GLU A 1140 -32.87 -29.07 30.57
N ARG A 1141 -31.94 -28.19 30.99
CA ARG A 1141 -32.01 -26.77 30.67
C ARG A 1141 -30.68 -26.27 30.14
N VAL A 1142 -30.74 -25.60 29.00
CA VAL A 1142 -29.59 -25.03 28.27
C VAL A 1142 -29.81 -23.54 28.09
N VAL A 1143 -28.82 -22.73 28.50
CA VAL A 1143 -28.77 -21.29 28.22
C VAL A 1143 -27.53 -21.00 27.41
N LEU A 1144 -27.70 -20.35 26.26
CA LEU A 1144 -26.62 -20.04 25.32
C LEU A 1144 -26.19 -18.59 25.51
N GLU A 1145 -24.97 -18.36 25.99
CA GLU A 1145 -24.43 -17.02 26.17
C GLU A 1145 -24.28 -16.30 24.82
N GLY A 1146 -24.60 -15.01 24.76
CA GLY A 1146 -24.51 -14.23 23.52
C GLY A 1146 -25.65 -14.43 22.52
N TYR A 1147 -26.52 -15.45 22.71
CA TYR A 1147 -27.67 -15.72 21.84
C TYR A 1147 -28.91 -14.92 22.27
N GLY A 1148 -29.57 -14.30 21.29
CA GLY A 1148 -30.90 -13.70 21.39
C GLY A 1148 -32.03 -14.73 21.39
N HIS A 1149 -33.26 -14.25 21.19
CA HIS A 1149 -34.48 -15.07 21.25
C HIS A 1149 -34.60 -16.04 20.06
N LEU A 1150 -34.40 -15.57 18.83
CA LEU A 1150 -34.48 -16.36 17.60
C LEU A 1150 -33.11 -16.86 17.12
N ASP A 1151 -32.01 -16.35 17.69
CA ASP A 1151 -30.66 -16.80 17.37
C ASP A 1151 -30.53 -18.32 17.53
N THR A 1152 -31.24 -18.94 18.48
CA THR A 1152 -31.16 -20.40 18.71
C THR A 1152 -31.56 -21.25 17.50
N TRP A 1153 -32.32 -20.70 16.55
CA TRP A 1153 -32.80 -21.42 15.36
C TRP A 1153 -32.34 -20.77 14.04
N MET A 1154 -32.31 -19.44 13.99
CA MET A 1154 -31.93 -18.68 12.79
C MET A 1154 -30.50 -18.14 12.81
N GLY A 1155 -29.78 -18.30 13.93
CA GLY A 1155 -28.41 -17.87 14.07
C GLY A 1155 -27.47 -18.63 13.14
N ARG A 1156 -26.50 -17.92 12.55
CA ARG A 1156 -25.54 -18.50 11.60
C ARG A 1156 -24.67 -19.60 12.23
N GLU A 1157 -24.43 -19.54 13.55
CA GLU A 1157 -23.60 -20.50 14.31
C GLU A 1157 -24.42 -21.60 15.01
N SER A 1158 -25.76 -21.59 14.87
CA SER A 1158 -26.63 -22.51 15.62
C SER A 1158 -26.42 -23.98 15.27
N VAL A 1159 -25.86 -24.25 14.09
CA VAL A 1159 -25.42 -25.59 13.67
C VAL A 1159 -24.31 -26.17 14.55
N GLY A 1160 -23.44 -25.32 15.09
CA GLY A 1160 -22.37 -25.74 16.01
C GLY A 1160 -22.85 -25.78 17.46
N ASP A 1161 -23.61 -24.77 17.88
CA ASP A 1161 -23.88 -24.56 19.31
C ASP A 1161 -25.19 -25.17 19.81
N VAL A 1162 -26.24 -25.20 18.97
CA VAL A 1162 -27.62 -25.51 19.39
C VAL A 1162 -28.07 -26.87 18.87
N PHE A 1163 -28.00 -27.09 17.55
CA PHE A 1163 -28.57 -28.29 16.93
C PHE A 1163 -27.98 -29.60 17.48
N PRO A 1164 -26.67 -29.71 17.76
CA PRO A 1164 -26.09 -30.91 18.37
C PRO A 1164 -26.63 -31.20 19.77
N ARG A 1165 -26.92 -30.16 20.58
CA ARG A 1165 -27.48 -30.32 21.93
C ARG A 1165 -28.93 -30.80 21.89
N VAL A 1166 -29.72 -30.27 20.95
CA VAL A 1166 -31.10 -30.71 20.72
C VAL A 1166 -31.10 -32.14 20.20
N ARG A 1167 -30.27 -32.46 19.21
CA ARG A 1167 -30.08 -33.83 18.69
C ARG A 1167 -29.76 -34.82 19.80
N GLY A 1168 -28.79 -34.53 20.67
CA GLY A 1168 -28.44 -35.42 21.77
C GLY A 1168 -29.62 -35.70 22.72
N TRP A 1169 -30.55 -34.76 22.87
CA TRP A 1169 -31.78 -35.00 23.64
C TRP A 1169 -32.85 -35.77 22.86
N VAL A 1170 -33.00 -35.51 21.55
CA VAL A 1170 -33.87 -36.28 20.64
C VAL A 1170 -33.47 -37.77 20.67
N GLU A 1171 -32.19 -38.08 20.50
CA GLU A 1171 -31.68 -39.46 20.50
C GLU A 1171 -31.86 -40.16 21.86
N ARG A 1172 -31.73 -39.43 22.99
CA ARG A 1172 -32.02 -39.95 24.34
C ARG A 1172 -33.49 -40.33 24.50
N CYS A 1173 -34.40 -39.59 23.88
CA CYS A 1173 -35.83 -39.92 23.90
C CYS A 1173 -36.15 -41.10 22.98
N GLU A 1174 -35.44 -41.24 21.86
CA GLU A 1174 -35.60 -42.34 20.91
C GLU A 1174 -35.14 -43.70 21.48
N LYS A 1175 -34.03 -43.72 22.22
CA LYS A 1175 -33.40 -44.95 22.75
C LYS A 1175 -33.97 -45.46 24.09
N GLY A 1176 -35.01 -44.83 24.63
CA GLY A 1176 -35.69 -45.34 25.84
C GLY A 1176 -34.99 -45.07 27.18
N GLY A 1177 -33.82 -44.41 27.22
CA GLY A 1177 -33.17 -43.99 28.48
C GLY A 1177 -32.22 -45.00 29.13
N GLU A 1178 -31.67 -45.98 28.40
CA GLU A 1178 -30.54 -46.77 28.90
C GLU A 1178 -29.19 -46.10 28.58
N GLU A 1179 -28.36 -45.92 29.61
CA GLU A 1179 -26.96 -45.50 29.50
C GLU A 1179 -26.15 -46.52 28.68
N GLY A 1180 -25.98 -46.24 27.40
CA GLY A 1180 -24.99 -46.89 26.53
C GLY A 1180 -23.95 -45.87 26.13
N SER A 1181 -22.72 -46.05 26.64
CA SER A 1181 -21.50 -45.32 26.30
C SER A 1181 -21.52 -44.72 24.89
N VAL A 1182 -21.58 -43.40 24.78
CA VAL A 1182 -21.31 -42.69 23.54
C VAL A 1182 -19.82 -42.89 23.25
N GLY A 1183 -19.53 -43.79 22.31
CA GLY A 1183 -18.25 -43.79 21.63
C GLY A 1183 -18.04 -42.40 21.04
N ILE A 1184 -17.06 -41.69 21.59
CA ILE A 1184 -16.42 -40.56 20.94
C ILE A 1184 -15.90 -41.15 19.61
N MET A 1185 -16.61 -40.93 18.51
CA MET A 1185 -15.94 -40.93 17.22
C MET A 1185 -15.01 -39.72 17.27
N GLU A 1186 -13.73 -40.02 17.48
CA GLU A 1186 -12.62 -39.12 17.27
C GLU A 1186 -12.84 -38.41 15.93
N GLY A 1187 -13.27 -37.15 15.99
CA GLY A 1187 -12.90 -36.19 14.98
C GLY A 1187 -11.38 -36.15 15.02
N LYS A 1188 -10.75 -36.66 13.96
CA LYS A 1188 -9.32 -36.40 13.74
C LYS A 1188 -9.10 -34.89 13.80
N GLU A 1189 -8.23 -34.53 14.73
CA GLU A 1189 -7.49 -33.27 14.86
C GLU A 1189 -8.25 -32.06 15.43
N GLY A 1190 -8.35 -32.05 16.77
CA GLY A 1190 -8.35 -30.84 17.59
C GLY A 1190 -7.70 -31.16 18.94
N LYS A 1191 -6.41 -30.81 19.12
CA LYS A 1191 -5.67 -31.01 20.38
C LYS A 1191 -5.54 -29.69 21.17
N GLY A 1192 -5.87 -29.79 22.46
CA GLY A 1192 -5.59 -28.85 23.55
C GLY A 1192 -6.70 -27.81 23.69
N TRP A 1193 -7.37 -27.63 24.83
CA TRP A 1193 -6.82 -27.36 26.16
C TRP A 1193 -7.88 -27.64 27.24
N PHE A 1194 -7.48 -28.19 28.39
CA PHE A 1194 -7.66 -27.56 29.73
C PHE A 1194 -7.19 -28.52 30.83
N GLY A 1195 -6.29 -28.04 31.68
CA GLY A 1195 -5.93 -28.68 32.93
C GLY A 1195 -5.04 -27.78 33.78
N GLY A 1196 -5.59 -27.25 34.88
CA GLY A 1196 -4.80 -26.82 36.03
C GLY A 1196 -5.11 -25.43 36.58
N TRP A 1197 -6.13 -25.32 37.44
CA TRP A 1197 -6.09 -24.40 38.57
C TRP A 1197 -6.53 -25.14 39.83
N GLY A 1198 -5.57 -25.32 40.73
CA GLY A 1198 -5.77 -25.83 42.08
C GLY A 1198 -4.81 -25.12 43.02
N ASN A 1199 -5.37 -24.34 43.96
CA ASN A 1199 -4.82 -23.88 45.24
C ASN A 1199 -3.36 -23.38 45.29
N ARG A 1200 -3.18 -22.06 45.15
CA ARG A 1200 -2.70 -21.15 46.20
C ARG A 1200 -2.75 -19.70 45.74
#